data_AF-F8NWW0-F1
#
_entry.id   AF-F8NWW0-F1
#
_cell.length_a   1.000
_cell.length_b   1.000
_cell.length_c   1.000
_cell.angle_alpha   90.00
_cell.angle_beta   90.00
_cell.angle_gamma   90.00
#
_symmetry.space_group_name_H-M   'P 1'
#
loop_
_entity.id
_entity.type
_entity.pdbx_description
1 polymer ?
#
loop_
_entity_poly.entity_id
_entity_poly.type
_entity_poly.pdbx_seq_one_letter_code
_entity_poly.pdbx_strand_id
1 'polypeptide(L)'
;MIYTPLTFSRNTIAVYAVVLGTAFYERRILNISMTSLGEVIQHTDTDTCFEIPNVLPRDLILRSGTSTNPSKRTEIMARVEVVKRMREIEKEIMKAYNTIGRQSRSLYPLVKARDPNEWGSVSIAEAVKLLAHYRPDHYTTLLAVHKHLMGRPHEFVADFTSHRTAQAFAVRPQSHVNKLNRVTDLLHREDPILMDFVTKARGVIESSRRRALESWHELPTRIDAGVVHYTTDELVIIDVLRQAFRRKRSTQVDPYQTVVSNIIKKFDCYDEVVDDSLLRQVLVDLGEFTPWEDNASRRRELGLDLLPEDKSPTAIARNELVKNSLSSLSSVSQKSSGGSLGPHDFYSHDSLAHIRHDFGDLPVYVVDDMGAEELDDGVSVEKIPSEPGSAWVHVHIADPTSILPPTHALSEQARRLGFTSYFIHRTWPMLPRSLMYEKLSLGTVSKTGQPEPVMTFSFKVDKEGDITDWTVKAGLVRKVISIDYDSVDQILGVAPMPRPRPFESGNTTDIGIARTSLSPSHREDLERLNKISMLMRHRSTSQAYNYVIPRAVLSLSQKPLHGASFDHPKPLQYRGFPQLTYEVLSQQHVEYGSRLMVAEFMKFACRVASRWFSARGVPMLRRSSKAPIALHDLALEELEASRDVDGYVDQYISLRSDVYTPPVEYTLTPGMHWNMGVPEGEGYVRVTSPLRRYGDLVAHWQIKHALLNESSPPLFSPEWLTSYGKELRQIEGHTKRAAQDHQKQWALMYIKRWMENGKSRSDLPDPLNCLVGRITGSLKIDKFNREARWTCYLPSIGLQGTLICDDPVHPNLPIGTEVDVKIDSIRLGIVPMLILQQK
;
A
#
# COMPACT_ATOMS: atom_id res chain seq x y z
N MET A 1 4.53 29.16 -6.78
CA MET A 1 3.09 29.15 -7.14
C MET A 1 2.67 27.70 -7.28
N ILE A 2 1.47 27.36 -6.83
CA ILE A 2 0.90 26.03 -6.92
C ILE A 2 -0.46 26.09 -7.62
N TYR A 3 -0.84 24.98 -8.24
CA TYR A 3 -2.20 24.73 -8.72
C TYR A 3 -2.81 23.67 -7.81
N THR A 4 -3.83 24.06 -7.04
CA THR A 4 -4.36 23.25 -5.94
C THR A 4 -5.90 23.24 -5.94
N PRO A 5 -6.56 22.12 -5.59
CA PRO A 5 -8.00 22.11 -5.34
C PRO A 5 -8.38 23.09 -4.24
N LEU A 6 -9.53 23.71 -4.44
CA LEU A 6 -10.38 24.29 -3.41
C LEU A 6 -11.76 23.67 -3.53
N THR A 7 -12.26 23.11 -2.44
CA THR A 7 -13.60 22.52 -2.42
C THR A 7 -14.62 23.61 -2.10
N PHE A 8 -15.50 23.91 -3.06
CA PHE A 8 -16.63 24.82 -2.89
C PHE A 8 -17.94 24.07 -3.12
N SER A 9 -18.76 23.96 -2.06
CA SER A 9 -20.21 23.70 -2.02
C SER A 9 -20.83 22.55 -2.85
N ARG A 10 -20.10 21.86 -3.74
CA ARG A 10 -20.46 20.69 -4.57
C ARG A 10 -19.34 20.32 -5.58
N ASN A 11 -18.44 21.24 -5.92
CA ASN A 11 -17.36 21.05 -6.90
C ASN A 11 -15.98 21.35 -6.30
N THR A 12 -14.99 20.55 -6.68
CA THR A 12 -13.58 20.88 -6.40
C THR A 12 -13.08 21.75 -7.54
N ILE A 13 -12.93 23.05 -7.29
CA ILE A 13 -12.40 24.01 -8.26
C ILE A 13 -10.90 24.10 -8.04
N ALA A 14 -10.11 23.83 -9.06
CA ALA A 14 -8.68 24.04 -8.97
C ALA A 14 -8.36 25.53 -9.10
N VAL A 15 -7.59 26.06 -8.15
CA VAL A 15 -7.18 27.46 -8.07
C VAL A 15 -5.66 27.59 -8.15
N TYR A 16 -5.20 28.76 -8.60
CA TYR A 16 -3.82 29.15 -8.43
C TYR A 16 -3.61 29.77 -7.06
N ALA A 17 -2.58 29.32 -6.36
CA ALA A 17 -2.22 29.84 -5.06
C ALA A 17 -0.71 29.99 -4.91
N VAL A 18 -0.29 30.78 -3.93
CA VAL A 18 1.13 30.95 -3.57
C VAL A 18 1.32 30.47 -2.15
N VAL A 19 2.26 29.55 -1.95
CA VAL A 19 2.65 29.08 -0.63
C VAL A 19 3.28 30.24 0.13
N LEU A 20 2.64 30.65 1.23
CA LEU A 20 3.10 31.68 2.16
C LEU A 20 4.05 31.10 3.21
N GLY A 21 3.83 29.85 3.59
CA GLY A 21 4.64 29.12 4.56
C GLY A 21 3.97 27.81 4.96
N THR A 22 4.35 27.30 6.12
CA THR A 22 3.75 26.10 6.70
C THR A 22 3.23 26.43 8.10
N ALA A 23 2.12 25.81 8.48
CA ALA A 23 1.68 25.77 9.87
C ALA A 23 1.64 24.34 10.36
N PHE A 24 1.86 24.20 11.66
CA PHE A 24 1.57 22.97 12.35
C PHE A 24 0.12 22.99 12.80
N TYR A 25 -0.67 22.02 12.34
CA TYR A 25 -2.07 21.89 12.69
C TYR A 25 -2.48 20.41 12.69
N GLU A 26 -3.19 19.96 13.72
CA GLU A 26 -3.63 18.57 13.87
C GLU A 26 -2.51 17.53 13.69
N ARG A 27 -1.35 17.80 14.29
CA ARG A 27 -0.20 16.91 14.22
C ARG A 27 0.33 16.67 12.80
N ARG A 28 0.07 17.62 11.91
CA ARG A 28 0.56 17.65 10.54
C ARG A 28 1.13 19.01 10.22
N ILE A 29 2.16 19.01 9.39
CA ILE A 29 2.62 20.21 8.72
C ILE A 29 1.67 20.44 7.54
N LEU A 30 0.88 21.51 7.60
CA LEU A 30 0.04 21.97 6.51
C LEU A 30 0.73 23.13 5.80
N ASN A 31 0.58 23.16 4.48
CA ASN A 31 0.96 24.32 3.68
C ASN A 31 -0.11 25.40 3.86
N ILE A 32 0.35 26.63 4.09
CA ILE A 32 -0.49 27.82 4.06
C ILE A 32 -0.26 28.49 2.72
N SER A 33 -1.33 28.63 1.94
CA SER A 33 -1.27 29.26 0.63
C SER A 33 -2.31 30.36 0.48
N MET A 34 -2.01 31.36 -0.33
CA MET A 34 -2.94 32.44 -0.67
C MET A 34 -3.39 32.34 -2.12
N THR A 35 -4.70 32.38 -2.34
CA THR A 35 -5.31 32.32 -3.68
C THR A 35 -5.14 33.64 -4.43
N SER A 36 -5.40 33.64 -5.74
CA SER A 36 -5.48 34.87 -6.55
C SER A 36 -6.64 35.80 -6.18
N LEU A 37 -7.55 35.35 -5.30
CA LEU A 37 -8.60 36.17 -4.69
C LEU A 37 -8.15 36.79 -3.35
N GLY A 38 -6.97 36.42 -2.83
CA GLY A 38 -6.44 36.89 -1.55
C GLY A 38 -6.90 36.06 -0.34
N GLU A 39 -7.61 34.95 -0.57
CA GLU A 39 -8.03 34.04 0.49
C GLU A 39 -6.85 33.18 0.94
N VAL A 40 -6.66 33.02 2.25
CA VAL A 40 -5.65 32.13 2.81
C VAL A 40 -6.26 30.77 3.11
N ILE A 41 -5.65 29.72 2.57
CA ILE A 41 -6.10 28.35 2.63
C ILE A 41 -5.02 27.46 3.23
N GLN A 42 -5.46 26.42 3.93
CA GLN A 42 -4.58 25.38 4.45
C GLN A 42 -4.80 24.11 3.64
N HIS A 43 -3.72 23.47 3.22
CA HIS A 43 -3.79 22.24 2.43
C HIS A 43 -2.56 21.37 2.64
N THR A 44 -2.67 20.10 2.24
CA THR A 44 -1.57 19.15 2.26
C THR A 44 -0.78 19.19 0.96
N ASP A 45 0.39 18.54 0.95
CA ASP A 45 1.18 18.35 -0.26
C ASP A 45 0.47 17.56 -1.35
N THR A 46 -0.41 16.62 -0.96
CA THR A 46 -1.16 15.75 -1.88
C THR A 46 -2.28 16.49 -2.61
N ASP A 47 -2.76 17.60 -2.05
CA ASP A 47 -3.76 18.44 -2.68
C ASP A 47 -3.17 19.13 -3.92
N THR A 48 -1.91 19.59 -3.83
CA THR A 48 -1.23 20.27 -4.93
C THR A 48 -1.10 19.38 -6.17
N CYS A 49 -1.53 19.88 -7.33
CA CYS A 49 -1.49 19.15 -8.60
C CYS A 49 -0.28 19.54 -9.45
N PHE A 50 0.15 20.80 -9.37
CA PHE A 50 1.27 21.35 -10.12
C PHE A 50 1.97 22.40 -9.27
N GLU A 51 3.29 22.46 -9.33
CA GLU A 51 4.10 23.44 -8.60
C GLU A 51 5.09 24.13 -9.53
N ILE A 52 5.23 25.44 -9.37
CA ILE A 52 6.26 26.25 -10.03
C ILE A 52 7.05 26.97 -8.94
N PRO A 53 8.35 26.63 -8.78
CA PRO A 53 9.20 27.28 -7.80
C PRO A 53 9.51 28.73 -8.21
N ASN A 54 9.78 29.58 -7.22
CA ASN A 54 10.41 30.90 -7.39
C ASN A 54 9.69 31.89 -8.34
N VAL A 55 8.38 31.74 -8.55
CA VAL A 55 7.59 32.65 -9.40
C VAL A 55 7.50 34.07 -8.84
N LEU A 56 7.51 34.22 -7.51
CA LEU A 56 7.46 35.50 -6.81
C LEU A 56 8.68 35.68 -5.89
N PRO A 57 9.14 36.92 -5.66
CA PRO A 57 10.27 37.17 -4.76
C PRO A 57 9.99 36.69 -3.33
N ARG A 58 10.96 35.99 -2.73
CA ARG A 58 10.83 35.44 -1.37
C ARG A 58 10.50 36.50 -0.31
N ASP A 59 11.11 37.69 -0.40
CA ASP A 59 10.83 38.81 0.51
C ASP A 59 9.35 39.23 0.51
N LEU A 60 8.75 39.31 -0.68
CA LEU A 60 7.34 39.68 -0.82
C LEU A 60 6.43 38.66 -0.13
N ILE A 61 6.76 37.37 -0.25
CA ILE A 61 6.01 36.28 0.39
C ILE A 61 6.16 36.34 1.91
N LEU A 62 7.38 36.51 2.42
CA LEU A 62 7.61 36.63 3.87
C LEU A 62 6.86 37.81 4.48
N ARG A 63 6.84 38.97 3.80
CA ARG A 63 6.10 40.14 4.24
C ARG A 63 4.58 39.97 4.21
N SER A 64 4.07 39.00 3.45
CA SER A 64 2.63 38.72 3.34
C SER A 64 2.06 38.02 4.57
N GLY A 65 2.91 37.50 5.47
CA GLY A 65 2.48 36.77 6.66
C GLY A 65 1.74 35.47 6.33
N THR A 66 1.32 34.73 7.35
CA THR A 66 0.62 33.43 7.21
C THR A 66 -0.75 33.40 7.88
N SER A 67 -1.18 34.48 8.53
CA SER A 67 -2.47 34.55 9.21
C SER A 67 -3.63 34.55 8.21
N THR A 68 -4.80 34.07 8.62
CA THR A 68 -5.99 34.18 7.76
C THR A 68 -6.33 35.64 7.49
N ASN A 69 -6.30 36.48 8.54
CA ASN A 69 -6.54 37.92 8.45
C ASN A 69 -5.24 38.70 8.73
N PRO A 70 -4.78 39.54 7.79
CA PRO A 70 -3.60 40.36 8.01
C PRO A 70 -3.91 41.50 8.98
N SER A 71 -3.05 41.71 9.98
CA SER A 71 -3.26 42.77 10.99
C SER A 71 -2.35 43.98 10.78
N LYS A 72 -1.24 43.81 10.06
CA LYS A 72 -0.25 44.88 9.81
C LYS A 72 -0.45 45.50 8.42
N ARG A 73 -0.33 46.83 8.31
CA ARG A 73 -0.41 47.54 7.02
C ARG A 73 0.60 47.02 5.99
N THR A 74 1.81 46.67 6.43
CA THR A 74 2.86 46.09 5.56
C THR A 74 2.45 44.76 4.96
N GLU A 75 1.73 43.95 5.74
CA GLU A 75 1.21 42.64 5.34
C GLU A 75 0.09 42.79 4.31
N ILE A 76 -0.85 43.70 4.57
CA ILE A 76 -1.94 44.04 3.65
C ILE A 76 -1.35 44.48 2.30
N MET A 77 -0.38 45.40 2.31
CA MET A 77 0.25 45.90 1.07
C MET A 77 1.00 44.79 0.31
N ALA A 78 1.73 43.92 1.01
CA ALA A 78 2.41 42.78 0.39
C ALA A 78 1.41 41.82 -0.25
N ARG A 79 0.30 41.48 0.43
CA ARG A 79 -0.74 40.61 -0.11
C ARG A 79 -1.42 41.20 -1.35
N VAL A 80 -1.68 42.51 -1.36
CA VAL A 80 -2.23 43.21 -2.54
C VAL A 80 -1.29 43.08 -3.75
N GLU A 81 0.02 43.26 -3.55
CA GLU A 81 1.00 43.09 -4.63
C GLU A 81 1.10 41.63 -5.09
N VAL A 82 1.06 40.64 -4.18
CA VAL A 82 1.01 39.22 -4.55
C VAL A 82 -0.22 38.93 -5.40
N VAL A 83 -1.41 39.39 -5.00
CA VAL A 83 -2.65 39.21 -5.78
C VAL A 83 -2.54 39.84 -7.17
N LYS A 84 -1.96 41.05 -7.28
CA LYS A 84 -1.74 41.71 -8.57
C LYS A 84 -0.83 40.88 -9.48
N ARG A 85 0.30 40.41 -8.97
CA ARG A 85 1.25 39.56 -9.72
C ARG A 85 0.62 38.23 -10.15
N MET A 86 -0.16 37.61 -9.25
CA MET A 86 -0.89 36.38 -9.55
C MET A 86 -1.88 36.56 -10.71
N ARG A 87 -2.63 37.67 -10.73
CA ARG A 87 -3.54 37.99 -11.84
C ARG A 87 -2.80 38.21 -13.17
N GLU A 88 -1.61 38.79 -13.15
CA GLU A 88 -0.76 38.93 -14.34
C GLU A 88 -0.34 37.55 -14.88
N ILE A 89 0.12 36.66 -13.99
CA ILE A 89 0.50 35.28 -14.33
C ILE A 89 -0.69 34.49 -14.89
N GLU A 90 -1.87 34.60 -14.29
CA GLU A 90 -3.09 33.95 -14.79
C GLU A 90 -3.45 34.40 -16.21
N LYS A 91 -3.28 35.70 -16.53
CA LYS A 91 -3.46 36.21 -17.89
C LYS A 91 -2.46 35.60 -18.87
N GLU A 92 -1.20 35.47 -18.49
CA GLU A 92 -0.19 34.83 -19.33
C GLU A 92 -0.49 33.35 -19.59
N ILE A 93 -0.91 32.62 -18.54
CA ILE A 93 -1.33 31.22 -18.66
C ILE A 93 -2.55 31.12 -19.58
N MET A 94 -3.54 32.01 -19.45
CA MET A 94 -4.72 32.02 -20.31
C MET A 94 -4.36 32.31 -21.77
N LYS A 95 -3.42 33.22 -22.03
CA LYS A 95 -2.89 33.47 -23.37
C LYS A 95 -2.24 32.22 -23.97
N ALA A 96 -1.41 31.53 -23.20
CA ALA A 96 -0.79 30.26 -23.63
C ALA A 96 -1.85 29.17 -23.87
N TYR A 97 -2.83 29.04 -22.97
CA TYR A 97 -3.94 28.08 -23.08
C TYR A 97 -4.73 28.26 -24.38
N ASN A 98 -5.11 29.51 -24.70
CA ASN A 98 -5.83 29.83 -25.92
C ASN A 98 -4.98 29.56 -27.17
N THR A 99 -3.68 29.86 -27.12
CA THR A 99 -2.75 29.66 -28.24
C THR A 99 -2.58 28.18 -28.59
N ILE A 100 -2.56 27.29 -27.58
CA ILE A 100 -2.35 25.84 -27.73
C ILE A 100 -3.66 25.10 -28.04
N GLY A 101 -4.83 25.73 -27.82
CA GLY A 101 -6.11 25.03 -27.77
C GLY A 101 -6.53 24.31 -29.05
N ARG A 102 -6.09 24.76 -30.23
CA ARG A 102 -6.38 24.07 -31.50
C ARG A 102 -5.50 22.83 -31.65
N GLN A 103 -4.20 22.97 -31.38
CA GLN A 103 -3.21 21.91 -31.47
C GLN A 103 -3.46 20.84 -30.40
N SER A 104 -3.92 21.22 -29.21
CA SER A 104 -4.13 20.26 -28.13
C SER A 104 -5.03 19.09 -28.56
N ARG A 105 -6.03 19.33 -29.43
CA ARG A 105 -6.95 18.31 -29.96
C ARG A 105 -6.23 17.15 -30.65
N SER A 106 -5.10 17.40 -31.33
CA SER A 106 -4.33 16.36 -32.01
C SER A 106 -3.43 15.55 -31.08
N LEU A 107 -3.34 15.88 -29.79
CA LEU A 107 -2.46 15.17 -28.86
C LEU A 107 -2.85 13.69 -28.71
N TYR A 108 -4.12 13.40 -28.47
CA TYR A 108 -4.55 12.05 -28.12
C TYR A 108 -4.18 10.98 -29.17
N PRO A 109 -4.43 11.19 -30.49
CA PRO A 109 -3.95 10.27 -31.52
C PRO A 109 -2.44 10.02 -31.53
N LEU A 110 -1.63 10.98 -31.05
CA LEU A 110 -0.17 10.88 -31.04
C LEU A 110 0.38 10.10 -29.84
N VAL A 111 -0.38 10.04 -28.74
CA VAL A 111 0.11 9.49 -27.45
C VAL A 111 -0.67 8.29 -26.95
N LYS A 112 -1.77 7.91 -27.60
CA LYS A 112 -2.46 6.65 -27.30
C LYS A 112 -1.56 5.45 -27.65
N ALA A 113 -1.78 4.35 -26.95
CA ALA A 113 -1.10 3.09 -27.25
C ALA A 113 -1.43 2.59 -28.67
N ARG A 114 -0.54 1.77 -29.23
CA ARG A 114 -0.77 1.13 -30.54
C ARG A 114 -1.88 0.09 -30.44
N ASP A 115 -1.88 -0.71 -29.38
CA ASP A 115 -2.99 -1.59 -29.06
C ASP A 115 -4.18 -0.75 -28.56
N PRO A 116 -5.38 -0.86 -29.19
CA PRO A 116 -6.55 -0.08 -28.80
C PRO A 116 -7.08 -0.39 -27.39
N ASN A 117 -6.68 -1.49 -26.76
CA ASN A 117 -7.09 -1.91 -25.43
C ASN A 117 -6.07 -1.58 -24.33
N GLU A 118 -4.86 -1.15 -24.70
CA GLU A 118 -3.82 -0.79 -23.74
C GLU A 118 -3.87 0.67 -23.34
N TRP A 119 -3.47 0.93 -22.10
CA TRP A 119 -3.28 2.28 -21.59
C TRP A 119 -1.96 2.85 -22.11
N GLY A 120 -1.99 4.10 -22.58
CA GLY A 120 -0.78 4.88 -22.82
C GLY A 120 -0.38 5.72 -21.61
N SER A 121 0.72 6.45 -21.73
CA SER A 121 1.15 7.46 -20.75
C SER A 121 1.78 8.64 -21.48
N VAL A 122 1.61 9.84 -20.93
CA VAL A 122 2.27 11.05 -21.43
C VAL A 122 2.61 11.98 -20.28
N SER A 123 3.87 12.38 -20.17
CA SER A 123 4.29 13.46 -19.28
C SER A 123 3.91 14.81 -19.85
N ILE A 124 3.76 15.83 -18.99
CA ILE A 124 3.50 17.19 -19.45
C ILE A 124 4.64 17.70 -20.33
N ALA A 125 5.89 17.34 -19.99
CA ALA A 125 7.05 17.71 -20.78
C ALA A 125 7.00 17.12 -22.21
N GLU A 126 6.61 15.85 -22.34
CA GLU A 126 6.43 15.20 -23.65
C GLU A 126 5.25 15.81 -24.41
N ALA A 127 4.11 16.02 -23.76
CA ALA A 127 2.95 16.64 -24.37
C ALA A 127 3.26 18.05 -24.90
N VAL A 128 4.07 18.82 -24.18
CA VAL A 128 4.52 20.16 -24.62
C VAL A 128 5.38 20.08 -25.87
N LYS A 129 6.33 19.13 -25.92
CA LYS A 129 7.16 18.90 -27.12
C LYS A 129 6.34 18.53 -28.36
N LEU A 130 5.23 17.80 -28.16
CA LEU A 130 4.33 17.39 -29.24
C LEU A 130 3.35 18.49 -29.69
N LEU A 131 3.04 19.45 -28.81
CA LEU A 131 1.99 20.45 -29.05
C LEU A 131 2.50 21.85 -29.34
N ALA A 132 3.61 22.27 -28.74
CA ALA A 132 3.96 23.68 -28.62
C ALA A 132 5.30 23.99 -29.29
N HIS A 133 5.25 24.83 -30.33
CA HIS A 133 6.41 25.60 -30.82
C HIS A 133 6.60 26.93 -30.04
N TYR A 134 5.66 27.27 -29.15
CA TYR A 134 5.64 28.51 -28.38
C TYR A 134 6.23 28.28 -26.98
N ARG A 135 7.41 28.86 -26.72
CA ARG A 135 8.12 28.86 -25.41
C ARG A 135 7.98 27.52 -24.65
N PRO A 136 8.49 26.41 -25.21
CA PRO A 136 8.23 25.06 -24.69
C PRO A 136 8.68 24.87 -23.23
N ASP A 137 9.80 25.50 -22.84
CA ASP A 137 10.33 25.34 -21.48
C ASP A 137 9.77 26.36 -20.48
N HIS A 138 8.85 27.24 -20.90
CA HIS A 138 8.28 28.25 -20.02
C HIS A 138 7.11 27.68 -19.21
N TYR A 139 7.07 27.98 -17.91
CA TYR A 139 6.07 27.42 -16.98
C TYR A 139 4.62 27.70 -17.39
N THR A 140 4.35 28.80 -18.09
CA THR A 140 3.01 29.12 -18.62
C THR A 140 2.55 28.11 -19.66
N THR A 141 3.46 27.61 -20.49
CA THR A 141 3.19 26.59 -21.51
C THR A 141 2.95 25.24 -20.85
N LEU A 142 3.79 24.86 -19.88
CA LEU A 142 3.62 23.63 -19.09
C LEU A 142 2.25 23.60 -18.39
N LEU A 143 1.86 24.69 -17.71
CA LEU A 143 0.56 24.81 -17.04
C LEU A 143 -0.61 24.83 -18.03
N ALA A 144 -0.46 25.50 -19.18
CA ALA A 144 -1.50 25.52 -20.20
C ALA A 144 -1.78 24.12 -20.76
N VAL A 145 -0.72 23.33 -21.04
CA VAL A 145 -0.86 21.94 -21.48
C VAL A 145 -1.46 21.06 -20.38
N HIS A 146 -1.00 21.21 -19.13
CA HIS A 146 -1.61 20.54 -17.97
C HIS A 146 -3.11 20.82 -17.88
N LYS A 147 -3.54 22.08 -18.03
CA LYS A 147 -4.94 22.47 -18.00
C LYS A 147 -5.75 21.85 -19.13
N HIS A 148 -5.20 21.76 -20.35
CA HIS A 148 -5.83 21.07 -21.48
C HIS A 148 -6.04 19.57 -21.21
N LEU A 149 -5.05 18.90 -20.63
CA LEU A 149 -5.12 17.48 -20.26
C LEU A 149 -6.16 17.24 -19.15
N MET A 150 -6.14 18.07 -18.09
CA MET A 150 -7.13 18.00 -17.00
C MET A 150 -8.57 18.19 -17.53
N GLY A 151 -8.77 19.09 -18.50
CA GLY A 151 -10.06 19.37 -19.12
C GLY A 151 -10.56 18.32 -20.12
N ARG A 152 -9.77 17.27 -20.39
CA ARG A 152 -10.12 16.18 -21.33
C ARG A 152 -10.12 14.82 -20.65
N PRO A 153 -10.96 14.61 -19.62
CA PRO A 153 -10.94 13.39 -18.81
C PRO A 153 -11.42 12.13 -19.55
N HIS A 154 -12.12 12.31 -20.67
CA HIS A 154 -12.45 11.23 -21.60
C HIS A 154 -11.19 10.53 -22.13
N GLU A 155 -10.09 11.26 -22.33
CA GLU A 155 -8.87 10.76 -22.97
C GLU A 155 -7.68 10.68 -22.00
N PHE A 156 -7.60 11.58 -21.02
CA PHE A 156 -6.44 11.71 -20.13
C PHE A 156 -6.86 11.61 -18.67
N VAL A 157 -6.18 10.75 -17.92
CA VAL A 157 -6.45 10.50 -16.50
C VAL A 157 -5.24 10.91 -15.68
N ALA A 158 -5.40 11.94 -14.85
CA ALA A 158 -4.36 12.37 -13.92
C ALA A 158 -4.12 11.29 -12.85
N ASP A 159 -2.86 11.15 -12.40
CA ASP A 159 -2.59 10.25 -11.29
C ASP A 159 -3.33 10.72 -10.02
N PHE A 160 -3.93 9.80 -9.28
CA PHE A 160 -4.71 10.14 -8.10
C PHE A 160 -3.84 10.67 -6.95
N THR A 161 -2.59 10.21 -6.84
CA THR A 161 -1.79 10.29 -5.61
C THR A 161 -0.47 11.05 -5.77
N SER A 162 0.20 10.94 -6.91
CA SER A 162 1.56 11.41 -7.15
C SER A 162 1.63 12.41 -8.30
N HIS A 163 0.49 12.89 -8.81
CA HIS A 163 0.42 13.82 -9.95
C HIS A 163 1.35 15.02 -9.82
N ARG A 164 1.47 15.58 -8.60
CA ARG A 164 2.41 16.68 -8.30
C ARG A 164 3.85 16.37 -8.71
N THR A 165 4.30 15.15 -8.43
CA THR A 165 5.68 14.74 -8.65
C THR A 165 5.86 14.09 -10.02
N ALA A 166 4.90 13.27 -10.45
CA ALA A 166 4.96 12.53 -11.70
C ALA A 166 4.75 13.46 -12.91
N GLN A 167 3.90 14.49 -12.77
CA GLN A 167 3.56 15.43 -13.84
C GLN A 167 3.20 14.69 -15.15
N ALA A 168 2.47 13.58 -15.02
CA ALA A 168 2.13 12.67 -16.11
C ALA A 168 0.66 12.24 -16.04
N PHE A 169 0.12 11.91 -17.20
CA PHE A 169 -1.26 11.45 -17.38
C PHE A 169 -1.26 10.07 -18.00
N ALA A 170 -2.09 9.18 -17.47
CA ALA A 170 -2.44 7.96 -18.18
C ALA A 170 -3.36 8.30 -19.34
N VAL A 171 -3.06 7.76 -20.52
CA VAL A 171 -3.84 7.95 -21.75
C VAL A 171 -4.82 6.79 -21.87
N ARG A 172 -6.11 7.09 -21.90
CA ARG A 172 -7.18 6.08 -21.95
C ARG A 172 -7.08 5.24 -23.23
N PRO A 173 -7.34 3.92 -23.18
CA PRO A 173 -7.38 3.09 -24.37
C PRO A 173 -8.43 3.59 -25.37
N GLN A 174 -8.15 3.42 -26.66
CA GLN A 174 -9.08 3.81 -27.73
C GLN A 174 -10.41 3.06 -27.61
N SER A 175 -10.37 1.78 -27.26
CA SER A 175 -11.58 0.97 -27.09
C SER A 175 -12.47 1.52 -25.97
N HIS A 176 -11.89 1.98 -24.87
CA HIS A 176 -12.65 2.58 -23.76
C HIS A 176 -13.32 3.89 -24.17
N VAL A 177 -12.60 4.76 -24.90
CA VAL A 177 -13.16 6.01 -25.45
C VAL A 177 -14.32 5.72 -26.39
N ASN A 178 -14.16 4.76 -27.31
CA ASN A 178 -15.18 4.38 -28.27
C ASN A 178 -16.44 3.82 -27.58
N LYS A 179 -16.26 2.95 -26.58
CA LYS A 179 -17.37 2.38 -25.80
C LYS A 179 -18.16 3.45 -25.06
N LEU A 180 -17.48 4.38 -24.39
CA LEU A 180 -18.13 5.48 -23.69
C LEU A 180 -18.92 6.38 -24.64
N ASN A 181 -18.35 6.72 -25.80
CA ASN A 181 -19.05 7.50 -26.83
C ASN A 181 -20.28 6.74 -27.35
N ARG A 182 -20.16 5.44 -27.64
CA ARG A 182 -21.27 4.60 -28.10
C ARG A 182 -22.43 4.60 -27.08
N VAL A 183 -22.16 4.37 -25.80
CA VAL A 183 -23.21 4.39 -24.76
C VAL A 183 -23.82 5.78 -24.59
N THR A 184 -23.00 6.82 -24.72
CA THR A 184 -23.47 8.21 -24.71
C THR A 184 -24.43 8.48 -25.88
N ASP A 185 -24.13 7.98 -27.07
CA ASP A 185 -25.01 8.11 -28.24
C ASP A 185 -26.33 7.33 -28.07
N LEU A 186 -26.28 6.12 -27.50
CA LEU A 186 -27.48 5.32 -27.19
C LEU A 186 -28.42 6.08 -26.24
N LEU A 187 -27.86 6.73 -25.21
CA LEU A 187 -28.62 7.55 -24.26
C LEU A 187 -29.26 8.77 -24.92
N HIS A 188 -28.52 9.51 -25.75
CA HIS A 188 -29.03 10.71 -26.42
C HIS A 188 -30.16 10.42 -27.41
N ARG A 189 -30.13 9.26 -28.05
CA ARG A 189 -31.13 8.85 -29.06
C ARG A 189 -32.30 8.05 -28.49
N GLU A 190 -32.29 7.76 -27.19
CA GLU A 190 -33.22 6.83 -26.55
C GLU A 190 -33.35 5.50 -27.32
N ASP A 191 -32.20 4.96 -27.72
CA ASP A 191 -32.13 3.79 -28.59
C ASP A 191 -32.80 2.55 -27.94
N PRO A 192 -33.63 1.78 -28.68
CA PRO A 192 -34.31 0.59 -28.16
C PRO A 192 -33.39 -0.42 -27.47
N ILE A 193 -32.14 -0.53 -27.92
CA ILE A 193 -31.13 -1.43 -27.33
C ILE A 193 -30.97 -1.16 -25.82
N LEU A 194 -31.05 0.10 -25.39
CA LEU A 194 -30.92 0.46 -23.99
C LEU A 194 -32.12 -0.05 -23.16
N MET A 195 -33.33 -0.03 -23.71
CA MET A 195 -34.52 -0.50 -23.01
C MET A 195 -34.60 -2.03 -22.95
N ASP A 196 -34.13 -2.70 -24.00
CA ASP A 196 -33.95 -4.15 -24.02
C ASP A 196 -32.93 -4.58 -22.96
N PHE A 197 -31.79 -3.87 -22.89
CA PHE A 197 -30.79 -4.08 -21.84
C PHE A 197 -31.39 -3.91 -20.44
N VAL A 198 -32.08 -2.80 -20.19
CA VAL A 198 -32.72 -2.48 -18.91
C VAL A 198 -33.70 -3.59 -18.50
N THR A 199 -34.48 -4.11 -19.44
CA THR A 199 -35.45 -5.19 -19.16
C THR A 199 -34.76 -6.49 -18.77
N LYS A 200 -33.71 -6.89 -19.50
CA LYS A 200 -32.90 -8.06 -19.13
C LYS A 200 -32.20 -7.87 -17.78
N ALA A 201 -31.60 -6.71 -17.58
CA ALA A 201 -30.88 -6.35 -16.35
C ALA A 201 -31.77 -6.45 -15.11
N ARG A 202 -33.01 -5.93 -15.16
CA ARG A 202 -33.97 -6.05 -14.05
C ARG A 202 -34.23 -7.50 -13.64
N GLY A 203 -34.47 -8.39 -14.60
CA GLY A 203 -34.68 -9.81 -14.31
C GLY A 203 -33.45 -10.51 -13.73
N VAL A 204 -32.25 -10.11 -14.16
CA VAL A 204 -30.97 -10.59 -13.58
C VAL A 204 -30.81 -10.11 -12.15
N ILE A 205 -31.03 -8.82 -11.89
CA ILE A 205 -30.95 -8.17 -10.57
C ILE A 205 -31.89 -8.87 -9.57
N GLU A 206 -33.17 -9.02 -9.92
CA GLU A 206 -34.16 -9.67 -9.06
C GLU A 206 -33.77 -11.11 -8.73
N SER A 207 -33.35 -11.86 -9.75
CA SER A 207 -32.90 -13.25 -9.56
C SER A 207 -31.62 -13.34 -8.72
N SER A 208 -30.71 -12.38 -8.85
CA SER A 208 -29.47 -12.30 -8.06
C SER A 208 -29.76 -12.05 -6.58
N ARG A 209 -30.61 -11.07 -6.29
CA ARG A 209 -31.03 -10.74 -4.91
C ARG A 209 -31.72 -11.92 -4.23
N ARG A 210 -32.62 -12.60 -4.93
CA ARG A 210 -33.28 -13.82 -4.43
C ARG A 210 -32.27 -14.93 -4.10
N ARG A 211 -31.33 -15.22 -5.01
CA ARG A 211 -30.26 -16.22 -4.76
C ARG A 211 -29.39 -15.85 -3.56
N ALA A 212 -29.07 -14.57 -3.38
CA ALA A 212 -28.26 -14.11 -2.25
C ALA A 212 -28.93 -14.38 -0.89
N LEU A 213 -30.26 -14.27 -0.82
CA LEU A 213 -31.05 -14.63 0.36
C LEU A 213 -31.11 -16.15 0.57
N GLU A 214 -31.38 -16.92 -0.49
CA GLU A 214 -31.47 -18.39 -0.44
C GLU A 214 -30.15 -19.06 -0.04
N SER A 215 -29.02 -18.49 -0.45
CA SER A 215 -27.69 -19.08 -0.28
C SER A 215 -26.88 -18.46 0.87
N TRP A 216 -27.53 -17.77 1.81
CA TRP A 216 -26.84 -16.93 2.80
C TRP A 216 -25.76 -17.67 3.62
N HIS A 217 -25.99 -18.93 3.95
CA HIS A 217 -25.10 -19.77 4.75
C HIS A 217 -24.25 -20.76 3.92
N GLU A 218 -24.36 -20.70 2.59
CA GLU A 218 -23.59 -21.56 1.69
C GLU A 218 -22.16 -21.03 1.50
N LEU A 219 -21.23 -21.92 1.15
CA LEU A 219 -19.90 -21.53 0.70
C LEU A 219 -19.96 -20.91 -0.71
N PRO A 220 -19.00 -20.03 -1.06
CA PRO A 220 -18.91 -19.41 -2.37
C PRO A 220 -18.96 -20.42 -3.53
N THR A 221 -19.95 -20.28 -4.41
CA THR A 221 -19.98 -20.99 -5.70
C THR A 221 -20.39 -20.07 -6.84
N ARG A 222 -20.04 -20.48 -8.07
CA ARG A 222 -20.31 -19.74 -9.29
C ARG A 222 -20.77 -20.69 -10.39
N ILE A 223 -21.84 -20.32 -11.09
CA ILE A 223 -22.30 -20.95 -12.34
C ILE A 223 -22.64 -19.87 -13.38
N ASP A 224 -22.59 -20.22 -14.66
CA ASP A 224 -23.00 -19.31 -15.73
C ASP A 224 -24.53 -19.28 -15.85
N ALA A 225 -25.14 -18.09 -16.02
CA ALA A 225 -26.58 -18.02 -16.26
C ALA A 225 -26.90 -18.61 -17.64
N GLY A 226 -27.51 -19.81 -17.67
CA GLY A 226 -27.78 -20.51 -18.93
C GLY A 226 -28.72 -19.76 -19.88
N VAL A 227 -29.63 -18.93 -19.37
CA VAL A 227 -30.83 -18.44 -20.10
C VAL A 227 -30.69 -17.02 -20.65
N VAL A 228 -29.89 -16.15 -20.02
CA VAL A 228 -29.76 -14.73 -20.42
C VAL A 228 -28.49 -14.53 -21.25
N HIS A 229 -28.62 -13.88 -22.41
CA HIS A 229 -27.53 -13.57 -23.30
C HIS A 229 -27.51 -12.07 -23.64
N TYR A 230 -26.35 -11.45 -23.46
CA TYR A 230 -26.13 -10.07 -23.87
C TYR A 230 -25.60 -9.99 -25.30
N THR A 231 -26.12 -9.04 -26.06
CA THR A 231 -25.59 -8.64 -27.36
C THR A 231 -24.29 -7.85 -27.20
N THR A 232 -23.57 -7.64 -28.31
CA THR A 232 -22.33 -6.85 -28.29
C THR A 232 -22.53 -5.44 -27.77
N ASP A 233 -23.62 -4.74 -28.13
CA ASP A 233 -23.90 -3.39 -27.63
C ASP A 233 -24.26 -3.39 -26.13
N GLU A 234 -24.97 -4.42 -25.65
CA GLU A 234 -25.27 -4.58 -24.22
C GLU A 234 -24.01 -4.81 -23.39
N LEU A 235 -23.08 -5.63 -23.90
CA LEU A 235 -21.76 -5.82 -23.27
C LEU A 235 -20.95 -4.50 -23.25
N VAL A 236 -21.13 -3.63 -24.23
CA VAL A 236 -20.53 -2.29 -24.23
C VAL A 236 -21.11 -1.42 -23.11
N ILE A 237 -22.42 -1.50 -22.84
CA ILE A 237 -23.06 -0.81 -21.70
C ILE A 237 -22.48 -1.31 -20.38
N ILE A 238 -22.41 -2.63 -20.20
CA ILE A 238 -21.85 -3.27 -19.00
C ILE A 238 -20.39 -2.85 -18.80
N ASP A 239 -19.58 -2.86 -19.85
CA ASP A 239 -18.17 -2.46 -19.75
C ASP A 239 -18.00 -0.99 -19.34
N VAL A 240 -18.89 -0.10 -19.79
CA VAL A 240 -18.89 1.31 -19.34
C VAL A 240 -19.23 1.42 -17.85
N LEU A 241 -20.17 0.62 -17.33
CA LEU A 241 -20.48 0.55 -15.89
C LEU A 241 -19.27 0.04 -15.09
N ARG A 242 -18.62 -1.04 -15.55
CA ARG A 242 -17.39 -1.58 -14.94
C ARG A 242 -16.26 -0.54 -14.92
N GLN A 243 -16.00 0.13 -16.05
CA GLN A 243 -14.96 1.18 -16.16
C GLN A 243 -15.25 2.43 -15.33
N ALA A 244 -16.53 2.72 -15.05
CA ALA A 244 -16.91 3.82 -14.18
C ALA A 244 -16.51 3.56 -12.72
N PHE A 245 -16.47 2.29 -12.30
CA PHE A 245 -16.10 1.88 -10.96
C PHE A 245 -14.57 1.91 -10.75
N ARG A 246 -14.01 3.12 -10.59
CA ARG A 246 -12.57 3.35 -10.41
C ARG A 246 -12.28 4.55 -9.52
N ARG A 247 -11.10 4.58 -8.90
CA ARG A 247 -10.62 5.80 -8.22
C ARG A 247 -10.50 6.96 -9.20
N LYS A 248 -10.94 8.13 -8.76
CA LYS A 248 -10.88 9.39 -9.50
C LYS A 248 -10.35 10.51 -8.61
N ARG A 249 -9.64 11.45 -9.23
CA ARG A 249 -9.19 12.68 -8.58
C ARG A 249 -10.37 13.65 -8.50
N SER A 250 -10.62 14.22 -7.33
CA SER A 250 -11.74 15.16 -7.13
C SER A 250 -11.66 16.41 -8.01
N THR A 251 -10.45 16.83 -8.39
CA THR A 251 -10.20 17.99 -9.27
C THR A 251 -10.44 17.74 -10.75
N GLN A 252 -10.66 16.49 -11.16
CA GLN A 252 -10.85 16.14 -12.56
C GLN A 252 -12.28 15.62 -12.73
N VAL A 253 -13.00 16.18 -13.71
CA VAL A 253 -14.39 15.78 -14.00
C VAL A 253 -14.43 14.29 -14.36
N ASP A 254 -15.44 13.59 -13.86
CA ASP A 254 -15.63 12.17 -14.18
C ASP A 254 -16.48 12.00 -15.45
N PRO A 255 -15.90 11.47 -16.54
CA PRO A 255 -16.60 11.34 -17.81
C PRO A 255 -17.73 10.31 -17.79
N TYR A 256 -17.82 9.45 -16.77
CA TYR A 256 -18.81 8.39 -16.68
C TYR A 256 -20.03 8.78 -15.83
N GLN A 257 -19.91 9.81 -14.98
CA GLN A 257 -20.89 10.11 -13.93
C GLN A 257 -22.31 10.29 -14.49
N THR A 258 -22.46 11.09 -15.54
CA THR A 258 -23.77 11.33 -16.17
C THR A 258 -24.31 10.08 -16.84
N VAL A 259 -23.47 9.33 -17.57
CA VAL A 259 -23.88 8.11 -18.30
C VAL A 259 -24.38 7.05 -17.31
N VAL A 260 -23.59 6.77 -16.27
CA VAL A 260 -23.93 5.78 -15.22
C VAL A 260 -25.21 6.17 -14.50
N SER A 261 -25.35 7.44 -14.11
CA SER A 261 -26.54 7.92 -13.40
C SER A 261 -27.82 7.74 -14.22
N ASN A 262 -27.76 7.98 -15.54
CA ASN A 262 -28.92 7.79 -16.41
C ASN A 262 -29.27 6.32 -16.61
N ILE A 263 -28.27 5.44 -16.73
CA ILE A 263 -28.52 4.00 -16.89
C ILE A 263 -29.13 3.42 -15.61
N ILE A 264 -28.52 3.67 -14.44
CA ILE A 264 -28.99 3.10 -13.16
C ILE A 264 -30.41 3.56 -12.84
N LYS A 265 -30.73 4.84 -13.07
CA LYS A 265 -32.11 5.36 -12.87
C LYS A 265 -33.15 4.67 -13.75
N LYS A 266 -32.77 4.21 -14.95
CA LYS A 266 -33.69 3.48 -15.85
C LYS A 266 -33.98 2.05 -15.38
N PHE A 267 -33.17 1.48 -14.49
CA PHE A 267 -33.48 0.16 -13.89
C PHE A 267 -34.71 0.21 -12.98
N ASP A 268 -35.05 1.37 -12.41
CA ASP A 268 -36.27 1.59 -11.64
C ASP A 268 -36.44 0.57 -10.48
N CYS A 269 -35.33 0.23 -9.82
CA CYS A 269 -35.29 -0.77 -8.73
C CYS A 269 -34.26 -0.43 -7.63
N TYR A 270 -33.86 0.85 -7.58
CA TYR A 270 -32.94 1.45 -6.61
C TYR A 270 -33.48 2.82 -6.21
N ASP A 271 -33.66 3.05 -4.92
CA ASP A 271 -34.17 4.32 -4.37
C ASP A 271 -33.03 5.24 -3.90
N GLU A 272 -31.81 4.73 -3.85
CA GLU A 272 -30.64 5.41 -3.33
C GLU A 272 -30.03 6.43 -4.31
N VAL A 273 -29.27 7.38 -3.78
CA VAL A 273 -28.46 8.28 -4.58
C VAL A 273 -27.40 7.49 -5.34
N VAL A 274 -27.27 7.73 -6.65
CA VAL A 274 -26.26 7.09 -7.48
C VAL A 274 -24.86 7.58 -7.08
N ASP A 275 -24.22 6.80 -6.20
CA ASP A 275 -22.82 6.94 -5.82
C ASP A 275 -22.03 5.68 -6.19
N ASP A 276 -20.77 5.61 -5.76
CA ASP A 276 -19.92 4.46 -6.04
C ASP A 276 -20.37 3.20 -5.28
N SER A 277 -21.00 3.35 -4.11
CA SER A 277 -21.52 2.22 -3.34
C SER A 277 -22.71 1.58 -4.04
N LEU A 278 -23.62 2.40 -4.58
CA LEU A 278 -24.73 1.92 -5.40
C LEU A 278 -24.23 1.26 -6.70
N LEU A 279 -23.27 1.88 -7.40
CA LEU A 279 -22.68 1.29 -8.60
C LEU A 279 -22.06 -0.09 -8.31
N ARG A 280 -21.38 -0.27 -7.17
CA ARG A 280 -20.88 -1.59 -6.77
C ARG A 280 -22.04 -2.57 -6.58
N GLN A 281 -23.10 -2.19 -5.87
CA GLN A 281 -24.26 -3.06 -5.66
C GLN A 281 -24.90 -3.46 -6.99
N VAL A 282 -25.06 -2.53 -7.93
CA VAL A 282 -25.55 -2.79 -9.28
C VAL A 282 -24.67 -3.82 -9.99
N LEU A 283 -23.35 -3.67 -9.94
CA LEU A 283 -22.43 -4.63 -10.57
C LEU A 283 -22.51 -6.02 -9.92
N VAL A 284 -22.71 -6.11 -8.60
CA VAL A 284 -22.93 -7.40 -7.93
C VAL A 284 -24.29 -8.00 -8.34
N ASP A 285 -25.35 -7.20 -8.35
CA ASP A 285 -26.70 -7.64 -8.71
C ASP A 285 -26.76 -8.12 -10.18
N LEU A 286 -26.02 -7.47 -11.09
CA LEU A 286 -25.90 -7.87 -12.50
C LEU A 286 -25.05 -9.14 -12.72
N GLY A 287 -24.38 -9.66 -11.68
CA GLY A 287 -23.46 -10.79 -11.80
C GLY A 287 -22.09 -10.41 -12.38
N GLU A 288 -21.77 -9.13 -12.39
CA GLU A 288 -20.54 -8.57 -12.94
C GLU A 288 -19.40 -8.59 -11.92
N PHE A 289 -19.72 -8.38 -10.65
CA PHE A 289 -18.81 -8.47 -9.50
C PHE A 289 -19.24 -9.62 -8.59
N THR A 290 -18.27 -10.27 -7.91
CA THR A 290 -18.63 -11.22 -6.85
C THR A 290 -19.19 -10.48 -5.63
N PRO A 291 -20.04 -11.11 -4.80
CA PRO A 291 -20.51 -10.48 -3.56
C PRO A 291 -19.38 -10.07 -2.61
N TRP A 292 -18.31 -10.87 -2.55
CA TRP A 292 -17.08 -10.65 -1.78
C TRP A 292 -16.00 -9.86 -2.54
N GLU A 293 -16.33 -9.26 -3.68
CA GLU A 293 -15.35 -8.57 -4.53
C GLU A 293 -14.66 -7.45 -3.75
N ASP A 294 -13.33 -7.46 -3.78
CA ASP A 294 -12.48 -6.42 -3.22
C ASP A 294 -12.06 -5.41 -4.30
N ASN A 295 -12.14 -4.14 -3.97
CA ASN A 295 -11.79 -3.07 -4.90
C ASN A 295 -10.33 -2.67 -4.78
N ALA A 296 -9.69 -2.97 -3.65
CA ALA A 296 -8.30 -2.63 -3.43
C ALA A 296 -7.35 -3.45 -4.33
N SER A 297 -7.62 -4.73 -4.57
CA SER A 297 -6.82 -5.57 -5.48
C SER A 297 -6.94 -5.15 -6.95
N ARG A 298 -8.04 -4.49 -7.34
CA ARG A 298 -8.31 -4.02 -8.71
C ARG A 298 -7.67 -2.67 -9.05
N ARG A 299 -6.87 -2.12 -8.13
CA ARG A 299 -6.18 -0.84 -8.34
C ARG A 299 -5.15 -0.96 -9.43
N ARG A 300 -5.30 -0.12 -10.46
CA ARG A 300 -4.38 -0.08 -11.60
C ARG A 300 -2.94 0.18 -11.16
N GLU A 301 -2.74 1.03 -10.15
CA GLU A 301 -1.41 1.35 -9.62
C GLU A 301 -0.66 0.14 -9.03
N LEU A 302 -1.34 -0.95 -8.70
CA LEU A 302 -0.70 -2.16 -8.19
C LEU A 302 -0.29 -3.15 -9.29
N GLY A 303 -0.86 -3.01 -10.50
CA GLY A 303 -0.52 -3.88 -11.64
C GLY A 303 -0.78 -5.39 -11.40
N LEU A 304 -1.74 -5.74 -10.54
CA LEU A 304 -2.00 -7.13 -10.15
C LEU A 304 -2.76 -7.91 -11.25
N ASP A 305 -2.35 -9.15 -11.49
CA ASP A 305 -3.04 -10.05 -12.41
C ASP A 305 -4.20 -10.77 -11.71
N LEU A 306 -5.42 -10.35 -12.02
CA LEU A 306 -6.62 -10.82 -11.32
C LEU A 306 -7.08 -12.21 -11.78
N LEU A 307 -6.58 -12.73 -12.90
CA LEU A 307 -6.96 -14.05 -13.40
C LEU A 307 -6.34 -15.17 -12.53
N PRO A 308 -7.00 -16.34 -12.45
CA PRO A 308 -6.37 -17.55 -11.93
C PRO A 308 -5.02 -17.80 -12.61
N GLU A 309 -4.02 -18.29 -11.87
CA GLU A 309 -2.64 -18.39 -12.34
C GLU A 309 -2.51 -19.32 -13.56
N ASP A 310 -3.31 -20.38 -13.60
CA ASP A 310 -3.45 -21.34 -14.72
C ASP A 310 -4.14 -20.75 -15.96
N LYS A 311 -4.81 -19.61 -15.82
CA LYS A 311 -5.55 -18.91 -16.90
C LYS A 311 -4.95 -17.57 -17.28
N SER A 312 -3.97 -17.09 -16.52
CA SER A 312 -3.32 -15.81 -16.74
C SER A 312 -2.25 -15.94 -17.82
N PRO A 313 -2.36 -15.25 -18.98
CA PRO A 313 -1.30 -15.24 -19.99
C PRO A 313 0.02 -14.71 -19.42
N THR A 314 -0.05 -13.72 -18.52
CA THR A 314 1.13 -13.15 -17.85
C THR A 314 1.84 -14.19 -16.99
N ALA A 315 1.09 -14.92 -16.14
CA ALA A 315 1.65 -15.92 -15.25
C ALA A 315 2.19 -17.13 -16.04
N ILE A 316 1.47 -17.57 -17.07
CA ILE A 316 1.93 -18.62 -17.98
C ILE A 316 3.24 -18.22 -18.64
N ALA A 317 3.31 -17.02 -19.25
CA ALA A 317 4.53 -16.52 -19.88
C ALA A 317 5.70 -16.40 -18.91
N ARG A 318 5.46 -15.97 -17.66
CA ARG A 318 6.48 -15.93 -16.60
C ARG A 318 6.99 -17.33 -16.23
N ASN A 319 6.09 -18.30 -16.09
CA ASN A 319 6.44 -19.66 -15.75
C ASN A 319 7.19 -20.36 -16.89
N GLU A 320 6.79 -20.12 -18.14
CA GLU A 320 7.54 -20.55 -19.33
C GLU A 320 8.92 -19.91 -19.40
N LEU A 321 9.03 -18.61 -19.12
CA LEU A 321 10.32 -17.92 -19.04
C LEU A 321 11.23 -18.57 -17.99
N VAL A 322 10.71 -18.82 -16.78
CA VAL A 322 11.47 -19.51 -15.72
C VAL A 322 11.93 -20.89 -16.19
N LYS A 323 11.03 -21.68 -16.76
CA LYS A 323 11.34 -23.03 -17.25
C LYS A 323 12.42 -23.02 -18.34
N ASN A 324 12.32 -22.10 -19.31
CA ASN A 324 13.30 -21.95 -20.40
C ASN A 324 14.66 -21.47 -19.88
N SER A 325 14.65 -20.53 -18.95
CA SER A 325 15.87 -19.98 -18.35
C SER A 325 16.56 -21.03 -17.47
N LEU A 326 15.80 -21.83 -16.69
CA LEU A 326 16.33 -22.94 -15.89
C LEU A 326 16.84 -24.12 -16.73
N SER A 327 16.22 -24.42 -17.88
CA SER A 327 16.73 -25.47 -18.79
C SER A 327 17.99 -25.03 -19.54
N SER A 328 18.14 -23.74 -19.81
CA SER A 328 19.39 -23.19 -20.35
C SER A 328 20.54 -23.34 -19.35
N LEU A 329 20.29 -23.16 -18.05
CA LEU A 329 21.30 -23.36 -16.99
C LEU A 329 21.87 -24.78 -16.96
N SER A 330 21.02 -25.80 -17.14
CA SER A 330 21.47 -27.21 -17.12
C SER A 330 22.20 -27.65 -18.39
N SER A 331 22.03 -26.93 -19.51
CA SER A 331 22.66 -27.24 -20.80
C SER A 331 23.95 -26.45 -21.08
N VAL A 332 24.26 -25.42 -20.30
CA VAL A 332 25.41 -24.52 -20.50
C VAL A 332 26.73 -25.03 -19.91
N SER A 333 26.83 -26.31 -19.48
CA SER A 333 28.11 -26.88 -19.02
C SER A 333 29.23 -26.94 -20.08
N GLN A 334 29.01 -26.44 -21.31
CA GLN A 334 29.98 -26.47 -22.41
C GLN A 334 30.22 -25.17 -23.19
N LYS A 335 29.74 -23.99 -22.78
CA LYS A 335 30.16 -22.72 -23.41
C LYS A 335 30.73 -21.73 -22.40
N SER A 336 32.06 -21.71 -22.32
CA SER A 336 32.81 -20.59 -21.75
C SER A 336 32.73 -19.36 -22.67
N SER A 337 32.87 -18.20 -22.01
CA SER A 337 33.35 -16.90 -22.53
C SER A 337 32.34 -15.81 -22.91
N GLY A 338 32.33 -14.75 -22.09
CA GLY A 338 32.50 -13.36 -22.53
C GLY A 338 31.30 -12.58 -23.09
N GLY A 339 30.16 -13.22 -23.37
CA GLY A 339 28.96 -12.53 -23.85
C GLY A 339 28.23 -11.76 -22.75
N SER A 340 27.69 -10.59 -23.07
CA SER A 340 26.72 -9.89 -22.19
C SER A 340 25.46 -10.75 -22.04
N LEU A 341 24.97 -10.93 -20.81
CA LEU A 341 23.71 -11.62 -20.54
C LEU A 341 22.55 -10.92 -21.28
N GLY A 342 21.75 -11.70 -22.00
CA GLY A 342 20.50 -11.24 -22.57
C GLY A 342 19.44 -10.95 -21.50
N PRO A 343 18.32 -10.33 -21.88
CA PRO A 343 17.24 -9.96 -20.96
C PRO A 343 16.51 -11.16 -20.33
N HIS A 344 16.77 -12.38 -20.80
CA HIS A 344 16.16 -13.62 -20.33
C HIS A 344 17.18 -14.62 -19.78
N ASP A 345 18.45 -14.21 -19.67
CA ASP A 345 19.51 -15.11 -19.22
C ASP A 345 19.68 -14.98 -17.70
N PHE A 346 19.58 -16.10 -17.00
CA PHE A 346 20.08 -16.21 -15.62
C PHE A 346 21.61 -16.25 -15.60
N TYR A 347 22.20 -16.00 -14.43
CA TYR A 347 23.63 -16.26 -14.25
C TYR A 347 23.92 -17.74 -14.46
N SER A 348 24.78 -18.07 -15.44
CA SER A 348 25.12 -19.45 -15.80
C SER A 348 25.78 -20.24 -14.65
N HIS A 349 26.40 -19.52 -13.71
CA HIS A 349 26.91 -20.05 -12.46
C HIS A 349 26.83 -18.96 -11.39
N ASP A 350 26.89 -19.37 -10.12
CA ASP A 350 27.02 -18.45 -9.02
C ASP A 350 28.42 -17.81 -9.02
N SER A 351 28.47 -16.48 -9.18
CA SER A 351 29.73 -15.73 -9.19
C SER A 351 30.48 -15.75 -7.85
N LEU A 352 29.76 -15.95 -6.74
CA LEU A 352 30.35 -15.98 -5.40
C LEU A 352 30.77 -17.38 -4.94
N ALA A 353 30.54 -18.43 -5.74
CA ALA A 353 30.77 -19.82 -5.33
C ALA A 353 32.13 -20.06 -4.65
N HIS A 354 33.18 -19.41 -5.16
CA HIS A 354 34.56 -19.54 -4.67
C HIS A 354 34.86 -18.80 -3.35
N ILE A 355 34.01 -17.86 -2.93
CA ILE A 355 34.15 -17.12 -1.65
C ILE A 355 33.04 -17.44 -0.66
N ARG A 356 32.10 -18.32 -0.99
CA ARG A 356 31.04 -18.69 -0.07
C ARG A 356 31.61 -19.42 1.15
N HIS A 357 31.18 -18.97 2.31
CA HIS A 357 31.51 -19.60 3.58
C HIS A 357 30.53 -20.74 3.88
N ASP A 358 31.03 -21.97 4.01
CA ASP A 358 30.22 -23.12 4.41
C ASP A 358 30.02 -23.11 5.94
N PHE A 359 28.76 -22.94 6.37
CA PHE A 359 28.37 -23.01 7.78
C PHE A 359 28.20 -24.46 8.29
N GLY A 360 28.46 -25.45 7.42
CA GLY A 360 28.46 -26.87 7.75
C GLY A 360 27.10 -27.34 8.26
N ASP A 361 27.12 -28.10 9.35
CA ASP A 361 25.93 -28.70 9.98
C ASP A 361 25.29 -27.81 11.05
N LEU A 362 25.66 -26.52 11.11
CA LEU A 362 25.03 -25.55 12.01
C LEU A 362 23.52 -25.50 11.72
N PRO A 363 22.64 -25.76 12.71
CA PRO A 363 21.20 -25.72 12.49
C PRO A 363 20.73 -24.31 12.14
N VAL A 364 19.95 -24.18 11.07
CA VAL A 364 19.30 -22.94 10.65
C VAL A 364 17.81 -23.04 10.93
N TYR A 365 17.30 -22.22 11.84
CA TYR A 365 15.89 -22.20 12.21
C TYR A 365 15.13 -21.18 11.35
N VAL A 366 14.23 -21.68 10.49
CA VAL A 366 13.30 -20.87 9.70
C VAL A 366 11.97 -20.88 10.44
N VAL A 367 11.61 -19.76 11.04
CA VAL A 367 10.39 -19.61 11.85
C VAL A 367 9.42 -18.66 11.14
N ASP A 368 8.28 -19.17 10.68
CA ASP A 368 7.29 -18.39 9.92
C ASP A 368 5.84 -18.79 10.27
N ASP A 369 4.85 -18.12 9.68
CA ASP A 369 3.45 -18.51 9.81
C ASP A 369 3.18 -19.86 9.10
N MET A 370 2.24 -20.63 9.63
CA MET A 370 1.81 -21.88 9.00
C MET A 370 1.28 -21.61 7.58
N GLY A 371 1.89 -22.26 6.58
CA GLY A 371 1.53 -22.09 5.18
C GLY A 371 2.19 -20.90 4.48
N ALA A 372 3.23 -20.30 5.06
CA ALA A 372 4.06 -19.31 4.37
C ALA A 372 4.64 -19.87 3.06
N GLU A 373 4.49 -19.10 1.96
CA GLU A 373 4.94 -19.48 0.61
C GLU A 373 6.39 -19.02 0.31
N GLU A 374 6.83 -17.94 0.95
CA GLU A 374 8.11 -17.24 0.69
C GLU A 374 8.99 -17.26 1.94
N LEU A 375 9.85 -18.27 2.07
CA LEU A 375 10.76 -18.40 3.22
C LEU A 375 12.07 -17.67 2.93
N ASP A 376 12.16 -16.41 3.37
CA ASP A 376 13.31 -15.54 3.14
C ASP A 376 14.46 -15.77 4.13
N ASP A 377 14.16 -16.01 5.41
CA ASP A 377 15.12 -15.87 6.49
C ASP A 377 15.18 -17.07 7.43
N GLY A 378 16.37 -17.32 7.97
CA GLY A 378 16.63 -18.32 9.00
C GLY A 378 17.74 -17.86 9.94
N VAL A 379 17.70 -18.33 11.18
CA VAL A 379 18.62 -17.89 12.23
C VAL A 379 19.38 -19.07 12.82
N SER A 380 20.67 -18.87 13.06
CA SER A 380 21.52 -19.80 13.81
C SER A 380 22.20 -19.08 14.98
N VAL A 381 22.60 -19.84 15.99
CA VAL A 381 23.34 -19.34 17.16
C VAL A 381 24.56 -20.22 17.43
N GLU A 382 25.70 -19.57 17.66
CA GLU A 382 26.95 -20.22 18.05
C GLU A 382 27.41 -19.71 19.42
N LYS A 383 27.73 -20.65 20.33
CA LYS A 383 28.28 -20.32 21.66
C LYS A 383 29.74 -19.92 21.53
N ILE A 384 30.19 -19.02 22.40
CA ILE A 384 31.60 -18.66 22.52
C ILE A 384 32.10 -19.16 23.88
N PRO A 385 32.71 -20.36 23.97
CA PRO A 385 33.10 -20.95 25.25
C PRO A 385 34.02 -20.08 26.10
N SER A 386 34.85 -19.25 25.45
CA SER A 386 35.76 -18.31 26.11
C SER A 386 35.07 -17.06 26.66
N GLU A 387 33.82 -16.78 26.26
CA GLU A 387 33.09 -15.56 26.62
C GLU A 387 31.65 -15.88 27.06
N PRO A 388 31.46 -16.41 28.28
CA PRO A 388 30.14 -16.75 28.79
C PRO A 388 29.19 -15.56 28.77
N GLY A 389 27.99 -15.76 28.20
CA GLY A 389 26.98 -14.71 28.03
C GLY A 389 27.01 -14.03 26.66
N SER A 390 28.10 -14.18 25.91
CA SER A 390 28.20 -13.73 24.52
C SER A 390 27.89 -14.86 23.55
N ALA A 391 27.34 -14.52 22.39
CA ALA A 391 27.05 -15.47 21.32
C ALA A 391 27.20 -14.83 19.95
N TRP A 392 27.56 -15.64 18.97
CA TRP A 392 27.39 -15.28 17.57
C TRP A 392 25.97 -15.66 17.14
N VAL A 393 25.30 -14.71 16.49
CA VAL A 393 24.04 -14.94 15.80
C VAL A 393 24.29 -14.78 14.30
N HIS A 394 23.79 -15.72 13.53
CA HIS A 394 23.89 -15.73 12.08
C HIS A 394 22.50 -15.66 11.49
N VAL A 395 22.22 -14.58 10.77
CA VAL A 395 20.95 -14.43 10.04
C VAL A 395 21.22 -14.76 8.58
N HIS A 396 20.71 -15.90 8.15
CA HIS A 396 20.85 -16.46 6.81
C HIS A 396 19.64 -16.05 5.96
N ILE A 397 19.88 -15.31 4.89
CA ILE A 397 18.83 -14.84 3.99
C ILE A 397 18.95 -15.57 2.65
N ALA A 398 17.82 -16.04 2.12
CA ALA A 398 17.67 -16.56 0.76
C ALA A 398 18.41 -15.67 -0.23
N ASP A 399 19.12 -16.27 -1.18
CA ASP A 399 19.95 -15.53 -2.12
C ASP A 399 19.47 -15.67 -3.57
N PRO A 400 18.32 -15.06 -3.93
CA PRO A 400 17.82 -15.09 -5.31
C PRO A 400 18.77 -14.40 -6.29
N THR A 401 19.58 -13.46 -5.81
CA THR A 401 20.58 -12.77 -6.63
C THR A 401 21.77 -13.64 -7.02
N SER A 402 21.82 -14.90 -6.58
CA SER A 402 22.84 -15.88 -7.03
C SER A 402 22.59 -16.36 -8.46
N ILE A 403 21.32 -16.36 -8.88
CA ILE A 403 20.89 -16.78 -10.21
C ILE A 403 20.24 -15.65 -11.01
N LEU A 404 19.63 -14.67 -10.34
CA LEU A 404 18.85 -13.61 -10.97
C LEU A 404 19.69 -12.33 -11.13
N PRO A 405 20.05 -11.90 -12.36
CA PRO A 405 20.73 -10.63 -12.59
C PRO A 405 19.77 -9.42 -12.52
N PRO A 406 20.27 -8.21 -12.19
CA PRO A 406 19.44 -7.00 -12.15
C PRO A 406 18.85 -6.62 -13.52
N THR A 407 19.48 -7.06 -14.62
CA THR A 407 19.05 -6.80 -16.00
C THR A 407 18.00 -7.78 -16.52
N HIS A 408 17.66 -8.83 -15.76
CA HIS A 408 16.70 -9.84 -16.18
C HIS A 408 15.27 -9.26 -16.29
N ALA A 409 14.48 -9.78 -17.22
CA ALA A 409 13.08 -9.37 -17.40
C ALA A 409 12.24 -9.55 -16.12
N LEU A 410 12.50 -10.61 -15.34
CA LEU A 410 11.86 -10.81 -14.03
C LEU A 410 12.29 -9.77 -12.99
N SER A 411 13.53 -9.28 -13.04
CA SER A 411 14.03 -8.24 -12.13
C SER A 411 13.39 -6.89 -12.43
N GLU A 412 13.25 -6.55 -13.71
CA GLU A 412 12.51 -5.36 -14.14
C GLU A 412 11.03 -5.43 -13.75
N GLN A 413 10.40 -6.61 -13.86
CA GLN A 413 9.05 -6.81 -13.37
C GLN A 413 8.96 -6.70 -11.84
N ALA A 414 9.90 -7.30 -11.11
CA ALA A 414 9.97 -7.20 -9.65
C ALA A 414 10.12 -5.76 -9.18
N ARG A 415 10.89 -4.93 -9.90
CA ARG A 415 11.00 -3.48 -9.64
C ARG A 415 9.65 -2.78 -9.76
N ARG A 416 8.91 -3.05 -10.83
CA ARG A 416 7.59 -2.43 -11.08
C ARG A 416 6.57 -2.79 -10.01
N LEU A 417 6.60 -4.02 -9.52
CA LEU A 417 5.75 -4.46 -8.40
C LEU A 417 6.24 -3.90 -7.06
N GLY A 418 7.56 -3.85 -6.86
CA GLY A 418 8.26 -3.45 -5.65
C GLY A 418 8.14 -4.43 -4.47
N PHE A 419 6.97 -5.02 -4.27
CA PHE A 419 6.63 -5.91 -3.16
C PHE A 419 5.73 -7.07 -3.59
N THR A 420 5.79 -8.18 -2.86
CA THR A 420 4.69 -9.17 -2.86
C THR A 420 3.45 -8.53 -2.24
N SER A 421 2.30 -8.70 -2.89
CA SER A 421 1.02 -8.16 -2.43
C SER A 421 0.21 -9.22 -1.70
N TYR A 422 0.06 -9.08 -0.38
CA TYR A 422 -0.74 -9.96 0.46
C TYR A 422 -2.14 -9.41 0.68
N PHE A 423 -3.14 -10.10 0.15
CA PHE A 423 -4.56 -9.83 0.40
C PHE A 423 -5.18 -11.06 1.06
N ILE A 424 -6.28 -10.88 1.81
CA ILE A 424 -6.86 -11.99 2.56
C ILE A 424 -7.30 -13.12 1.64
N HIS A 425 -7.76 -12.80 0.44
CA HIS A 425 -8.30 -13.75 -0.55
C HIS A 425 -7.25 -14.33 -1.48
N ARG A 426 -6.08 -13.70 -1.62
CA ARG A 426 -5.02 -14.14 -2.55
C ARG A 426 -3.70 -13.41 -2.29
N THR A 427 -2.60 -14.08 -2.57
CA THR A 427 -1.26 -13.48 -2.64
C THR A 427 -0.83 -13.31 -4.10
N TRP A 428 -0.19 -12.19 -4.41
CA TRP A 428 0.50 -11.94 -5.68
C TRP A 428 2.01 -11.79 -5.45
N PRO A 429 2.77 -12.89 -5.61
CA PRO A 429 4.22 -12.87 -5.42
C PRO A 429 4.95 -11.93 -6.39
N MET A 430 5.97 -11.23 -5.85
CA MET A 430 6.86 -10.39 -6.62
C MET A 430 7.63 -11.21 -7.65
N LEU A 431 8.17 -12.36 -7.25
CA LEU A 431 8.84 -13.34 -8.10
C LEU A 431 7.89 -14.48 -8.49
N PRO A 432 8.08 -15.15 -9.65
CA PRO A 432 7.23 -16.28 -10.03
C PRO A 432 7.32 -17.43 -9.02
N ARG A 433 6.17 -18.03 -8.67
CA ARG A 433 6.11 -19.17 -7.73
C ARG A 433 6.95 -20.36 -8.17
N SER A 434 6.97 -20.65 -9.47
CA SER A 434 7.83 -21.68 -10.07
C SER A 434 9.31 -21.49 -9.72
N LEU A 435 9.80 -20.25 -9.75
CA LEU A 435 11.19 -19.95 -9.41
C LEU A 435 11.43 -20.07 -7.90
N MET A 436 10.48 -19.62 -7.07
CA MET A 436 10.62 -19.64 -5.62
C MET A 436 10.67 -21.05 -5.06
N TYR A 437 9.70 -21.90 -5.42
CA TYR A 437 9.56 -23.26 -4.90
C TYR A 437 10.59 -24.25 -5.42
N GLU A 438 11.23 -23.97 -6.56
CA GLU A 438 12.23 -24.88 -7.13
C GLU A 438 13.65 -24.55 -6.66
N LYS A 439 13.95 -23.28 -6.32
CA LYS A 439 15.34 -22.83 -6.18
C LYS A 439 15.63 -21.81 -5.08
N LEU A 440 14.65 -21.04 -4.59
CA LEU A 440 14.96 -19.82 -3.84
C LEU A 440 14.51 -19.78 -2.38
N SER A 441 13.34 -20.35 -2.04
CA SER A 441 12.87 -20.37 -0.65
C SER A 441 13.79 -21.23 0.21
N LEU A 442 14.20 -20.73 1.39
CA LEU A 442 15.10 -21.47 2.28
C LEU A 442 14.55 -22.85 2.64
N GLY A 443 15.43 -23.84 2.65
CA GLY A 443 15.10 -25.23 2.90
C GLY A 443 14.69 -26.00 1.64
N THR A 444 14.54 -25.34 0.49
CA THR A 444 14.17 -26.00 -0.77
C THR A 444 15.33 -26.83 -1.28
N VAL A 445 16.52 -26.23 -1.40
CA VAL A 445 17.71 -26.91 -1.91
C VAL A 445 18.26 -27.86 -0.85
N SER A 446 18.30 -27.44 0.41
CA SER A 446 18.89 -28.24 1.49
C SER A 446 18.17 -29.57 1.74
N LYS A 447 16.85 -29.66 1.48
CA LYS A 447 16.08 -30.91 1.52
C LYS A 447 16.57 -31.98 0.54
N THR A 448 17.29 -31.58 -0.51
CA THR A 448 17.91 -32.50 -1.48
C THR A 448 19.30 -33.01 -1.06
N GLY A 449 19.80 -32.57 0.11
CA GLY A 449 21.15 -32.85 0.60
C GLY A 449 22.25 -31.95 0.01
N GLN A 450 21.89 -31.02 -0.88
CA GLN A 450 22.81 -30.06 -1.47
C GLN A 450 22.94 -28.78 -0.61
N PRO A 451 24.13 -28.14 -0.55
CA PRO A 451 24.30 -26.86 0.11
C PRO A 451 23.44 -25.76 -0.54
N GLU A 452 22.77 -24.96 0.28
CA GLU A 452 21.90 -23.88 -0.18
C GLU A 452 22.59 -22.52 -0.07
N PRO A 453 22.65 -21.73 -1.16
CA PRO A 453 23.28 -20.41 -1.15
C PRO A 453 22.46 -19.39 -0.37
N VAL A 454 23.13 -18.66 0.52
CA VAL A 454 22.54 -17.60 1.34
C VAL A 454 23.42 -16.36 1.37
N MET A 455 22.83 -15.22 1.73
CA MET A 455 23.58 -14.07 2.23
C MET A 455 23.44 -14.05 3.76
N THR A 456 24.56 -14.18 4.47
CA THR A 456 24.56 -14.25 5.94
C THR A 456 25.04 -12.94 6.54
N PHE A 457 24.25 -12.43 7.48
CA PHE A 457 24.56 -11.28 8.32
C PHE A 457 24.84 -11.79 9.73
N SER A 458 26.12 -11.84 10.10
CA SER A 458 26.57 -12.36 11.39
C SER A 458 26.88 -11.21 12.34
N PHE A 459 26.51 -11.36 13.60
CA PHE A 459 26.88 -10.41 14.65
C PHE A 459 27.10 -11.13 15.98
N LYS A 460 28.09 -10.65 16.71
CA LYS A 460 28.36 -11.05 18.08
C LYS A 460 27.61 -10.13 19.02
N VAL A 461 26.79 -10.72 19.88
CA VAL A 461 26.04 -10.03 20.92
C VAL A 461 26.69 -10.33 22.26
N ASP A 462 26.94 -9.29 23.06
CA ASP A 462 27.41 -9.44 24.44
C ASP A 462 26.25 -9.65 25.43
N LYS A 463 26.57 -9.65 26.73
CA LYS A 463 25.58 -9.86 27.80
C LYS A 463 24.63 -8.68 28.00
N GLU A 464 24.96 -7.50 27.46
CA GLU A 464 24.14 -6.28 27.46
C GLU A 464 23.18 -6.22 26.27
N GLY A 465 23.40 -7.03 25.23
CA GLY A 465 22.59 -7.03 24.00
C GLY A 465 23.18 -6.16 22.89
N ASP A 466 24.42 -5.70 23.04
CA ASP A 466 25.10 -4.83 22.08
C ASP A 466 25.89 -5.63 21.03
N ILE A 467 25.97 -5.07 19.82
CA ILE A 467 26.78 -5.64 18.72
C ILE A 467 28.24 -5.27 18.96
N THR A 468 29.05 -6.24 19.39
CA THR A 468 30.49 -6.07 19.63
C THR A 468 31.35 -6.40 18.42
N ASP A 469 30.86 -7.29 17.55
CA ASP A 469 31.52 -7.66 16.29
C ASP A 469 30.48 -8.04 15.24
N TRP A 470 30.81 -7.94 13.96
CA TRP A 470 29.89 -8.24 12.86
C TRP A 470 30.62 -8.54 11.55
N THR A 471 29.98 -9.33 10.69
CA THR A 471 30.47 -9.60 9.34
C THR A 471 29.30 -9.93 8.41
N VAL A 472 29.45 -9.62 7.13
CA VAL A 472 28.53 -10.05 6.07
C VAL A 472 29.30 -10.97 5.13
N LYS A 473 28.74 -12.15 4.86
CA LYS A 473 29.35 -13.17 3.99
C LYS A 473 28.32 -13.73 3.03
N ALA A 474 28.74 -14.05 1.81
CA ALA A 474 28.02 -15.05 1.03
C ALA A 474 28.25 -16.41 1.70
N GLY A 475 27.18 -17.15 1.97
CA GLY A 475 27.20 -18.37 2.75
C GLY A 475 26.64 -19.58 1.99
N LEU A 476 26.90 -20.76 2.55
CA LEU A 476 26.22 -22.02 2.24
C LEU A 476 25.68 -22.63 3.54
N VAL A 477 24.43 -23.10 3.52
CA VAL A 477 23.79 -23.79 4.65
C VAL A 477 23.26 -25.15 4.23
N ARG A 478 23.20 -26.10 5.17
CA ARG A 478 22.81 -27.50 4.88
C ARG A 478 21.65 -28.00 5.74
N LYS A 479 21.58 -27.57 7.00
CA LYS A 479 20.64 -28.10 7.99
C LYS A 479 19.55 -27.09 8.33
N VAL A 480 18.60 -26.92 7.41
CA VAL A 480 17.44 -26.04 7.59
C VAL A 480 16.32 -26.77 8.32
N ILE A 481 15.85 -26.18 9.42
CA ILE A 481 14.75 -26.66 10.25
C ILE A 481 13.63 -25.62 10.18
N SER A 482 12.52 -25.99 9.54
CA SER A 482 11.34 -25.13 9.45
C SER A 482 10.35 -25.48 10.55
N ILE A 483 9.88 -24.47 11.26
CA ILE A 483 8.92 -24.59 12.38
C ILE A 483 8.01 -23.35 12.38
N ASP A 484 6.73 -23.50 12.70
CA ASP A 484 5.84 -22.34 12.78
C ASP A 484 5.97 -21.60 14.11
N TYR A 485 5.61 -20.31 14.12
CA TYR A 485 5.68 -19.46 15.32
C TYR A 485 4.94 -20.06 16.53
N ASP A 486 3.75 -20.60 16.33
CA ASP A 486 2.92 -21.07 17.44
C ASP A 486 3.52 -22.35 18.07
N SER A 487 4.16 -23.21 17.26
CA SER A 487 4.98 -24.32 17.74
C SER A 487 6.21 -23.86 18.53
N VAL A 488 6.92 -22.81 18.09
CA VAL A 488 8.08 -22.27 18.84
C VAL A 488 7.62 -21.71 20.18
N ASP A 489 6.52 -20.96 20.22
CA ASP A 489 5.96 -20.40 21.45
C ASP A 489 5.63 -21.52 22.46
N GLN A 490 5.03 -22.62 22.00
CA GLN A 490 4.77 -23.79 22.83
C GLN A 490 6.05 -24.40 23.40
N ILE A 491 7.10 -24.55 22.58
CA ILE A 491 8.40 -25.12 23.01
C ILE A 491 9.08 -24.23 24.06
N LEU A 492 8.98 -22.91 23.87
CA LEU A 492 9.53 -21.91 24.79
C LEU A 492 8.66 -21.69 26.04
N GLY A 493 7.46 -22.28 26.10
CA GLY A 493 6.51 -22.07 27.20
C GLY A 493 5.93 -20.65 27.23
N VAL A 494 5.88 -19.97 26.09
CA VAL A 494 5.26 -18.65 25.95
C VAL A 494 3.74 -18.82 26.04
N ALA A 495 3.11 -18.10 26.96
CA ALA A 495 1.67 -18.15 27.12
C ALA A 495 0.96 -17.61 25.86
N PRO A 496 -0.13 -18.24 25.39
CA PRO A 496 -0.87 -17.73 24.25
C PRO A 496 -1.46 -16.33 24.56
N MET A 497 -1.26 -15.39 23.65
CA MET A 497 -1.87 -14.07 23.77
C MET A 497 -3.37 -14.14 23.38
N PRO A 498 -4.29 -13.59 24.19
CA PRO A 498 -5.72 -13.56 23.84
C PRO A 498 -5.94 -12.84 22.51
N ARG A 499 -6.78 -13.42 21.64
CA ARG A 499 -7.18 -12.82 20.36
C ARG A 499 -8.67 -12.44 20.42
N PRO A 500 -9.03 -11.17 20.62
CA PRO A 500 -10.41 -10.77 20.74
C PRO A 500 -11.22 -11.07 19.46
N ARG A 501 -12.30 -11.85 19.61
CA ARG A 501 -13.24 -12.20 18.53
C ARG A 501 -14.64 -11.70 18.86
N PRO A 502 -14.97 -10.43 18.58
CA PRO A 502 -16.20 -9.81 19.06
C PRO A 502 -17.49 -10.46 18.56
N PHE A 503 -17.44 -11.28 17.49
CA PHE A 503 -18.61 -11.90 16.85
C PHE A 503 -18.73 -13.42 17.09
N GLU A 504 -17.90 -14.01 17.97
CA GLU A 504 -17.89 -15.45 18.28
C GLU A 504 -18.18 -15.70 19.77
N SER A 505 -18.80 -16.84 20.10
CA SER A 505 -19.03 -17.27 21.49
C SER A 505 -17.81 -18.01 22.03
N GLY A 506 -17.25 -17.50 23.13
CA GLY A 506 -16.18 -18.16 23.89
C GLY A 506 -14.78 -17.61 23.59
N ASN A 507 -13.97 -17.50 24.65
CA ASN A 507 -12.52 -17.32 24.51
C ASN A 507 -11.95 -18.61 23.91
N THR A 508 -11.77 -18.68 22.59
CA THR A 508 -11.05 -19.79 21.98
C THR A 508 -9.56 -19.61 22.21
N THR A 509 -9.08 -20.07 23.37
CA THR A 509 -7.64 -20.24 23.64
C THR A 509 -7.06 -21.49 22.98
N ASP A 510 -7.92 -22.40 22.50
CA ASP A 510 -7.48 -23.67 21.91
C ASP A 510 -7.43 -23.58 20.38
N ILE A 511 -6.25 -23.22 19.88
CA ILE A 511 -5.82 -23.71 18.57
C ILE A 511 -5.37 -25.15 18.85
N GLY A 512 -5.99 -26.13 18.20
CA GLY A 512 -5.57 -27.53 18.26
C GLY A 512 -4.20 -27.71 17.60
N ILE A 513 -3.13 -27.32 18.31
CA ILE A 513 -1.76 -27.38 17.82
C ILE A 513 -1.23 -28.79 18.12
N ALA A 514 -0.83 -29.51 17.07
CA ALA A 514 -0.13 -30.77 17.21
C ALA A 514 1.18 -30.51 17.98
N ARG A 515 1.45 -31.29 19.05
CA ARG A 515 2.71 -31.16 19.80
C ARG A 515 3.89 -31.53 18.91
N THR A 516 4.62 -30.53 18.43
CA THR A 516 5.87 -30.74 17.71
C THR A 516 6.96 -31.06 18.73
N SER A 517 7.56 -32.25 18.66
CA SER A 517 8.71 -32.60 19.50
C SER A 517 10.02 -32.29 18.75
N LEU A 518 10.80 -31.35 19.29
CA LEU A 518 12.18 -31.11 18.86
C LEU A 518 13.16 -31.86 19.78
N SER A 519 14.37 -32.13 19.27
CA SER A 519 15.45 -32.68 20.11
C SER A 519 15.83 -31.69 21.22
N PRO A 520 16.40 -32.16 22.35
CA PRO A 520 16.84 -31.28 23.44
C PRO A 520 17.82 -30.20 23.01
N SER A 521 18.72 -30.50 22.05
CA SER A 521 19.68 -29.53 21.53
C SER A 521 19.00 -28.38 20.79
N HIS A 522 17.99 -28.68 19.96
CA HIS A 522 17.28 -27.65 19.20
C HIS A 522 16.45 -26.74 20.10
N ARG A 523 15.85 -27.31 21.15
CA ARG A 523 15.18 -26.55 22.20
C ARG A 523 16.14 -25.57 22.90
N GLU A 524 17.34 -26.03 23.28
CA GLU A 524 18.33 -25.19 23.95
C GLU A 524 18.76 -23.99 23.09
N ASP A 525 18.89 -24.18 21.78
CA ASP A 525 19.22 -23.10 20.85
C ASP A 525 18.08 -22.08 20.72
N LEU A 526 16.84 -22.54 20.61
CA LEU A 526 15.67 -21.64 20.57
C LEU A 526 15.52 -20.86 21.88
N GLU A 527 15.73 -21.50 23.03
CA GLU A 527 15.73 -20.83 24.35
C GLU A 527 16.83 -19.75 24.42
N ARG A 528 18.02 -20.05 23.88
CA ARG A 528 19.13 -19.08 23.80
C ARG A 528 18.80 -17.92 22.87
N LEU A 529 18.29 -18.20 21.67
CA LEU A 529 17.86 -17.18 20.71
C LEU A 529 16.81 -16.26 21.34
N ASN A 530 15.80 -16.83 22.01
CA ASN A 530 14.78 -16.05 22.70
C ASN A 530 15.42 -15.13 23.75
N LYS A 531 16.31 -15.65 24.60
CA LYS A 531 17.02 -14.85 25.61
C LYS A 531 17.83 -13.71 24.98
N ILE A 532 18.58 -13.98 23.91
CA ILE A 532 19.37 -12.96 23.19
C ILE A 532 18.45 -11.87 22.62
N SER A 533 17.33 -12.26 22.02
CA SER A 533 16.37 -11.29 21.46
C SER A 533 15.78 -10.35 22.51
N MET A 534 15.55 -10.83 23.74
CA MET A 534 15.09 -9.99 24.84
C MET A 534 16.15 -8.98 25.30
N LEU A 535 17.42 -9.38 25.35
CA LEU A 535 18.53 -8.45 25.65
C LEU A 535 18.61 -7.36 24.59
N MET A 536 18.58 -7.76 23.31
CA MET A 536 18.60 -6.83 22.19
C MET A 536 17.43 -5.83 22.26
N ARG A 537 16.21 -6.29 22.57
CA ARG A 537 15.00 -5.46 22.61
C ARG A 537 15.10 -4.28 23.58
N HIS A 538 15.86 -4.40 24.67
CA HIS A 538 16.02 -3.36 25.70
C HIS A 538 16.44 -1.99 25.12
N ARG A 539 17.18 -1.97 24.00
CA ARG A 539 17.55 -0.73 23.28
C ARG A 539 16.34 0.09 22.83
N SER A 540 15.25 -0.59 22.44
CA SER A 540 14.07 0.04 21.84
C SER A 540 13.10 0.52 22.90
N THR A 541 13.03 -0.17 24.05
CA THR A 541 12.09 0.15 25.13
C THR A 541 12.63 1.19 26.10
N SER A 542 13.96 1.35 26.19
CA SER A 542 14.59 2.36 27.06
C SER A 542 14.40 3.80 26.57
N GLN A 543 14.53 4.05 25.26
CA GLN A 543 14.49 5.41 24.69
C GLN A 543 13.35 5.68 23.71
N ALA A 544 12.68 4.65 23.21
CA ALA A 544 11.61 4.80 22.22
C ALA A 544 10.33 4.11 22.69
N TYR A 545 9.25 4.41 21.99
CA TYR A 545 7.98 3.71 22.14
C TYR A 545 7.34 3.48 20.78
N ASN A 546 6.49 2.46 20.72
CA ASN A 546 5.69 2.17 19.55
C ASN A 546 4.22 2.46 19.85
N TYR A 547 3.56 3.18 18.94
CA TYR A 547 2.13 3.41 19.06
C TYR A 547 1.35 2.15 18.73
N VAL A 548 0.40 1.80 19.59
CA VAL A 548 -0.48 0.65 19.38
C VAL A 548 -1.91 1.11 19.16
N ILE A 549 -2.54 0.55 18.14
CA ILE A 549 -3.97 0.64 17.92
C ILE A 549 -4.47 -0.74 17.50
N PRO A 550 -5.49 -1.30 18.17
CA PRO A 550 -6.13 -2.50 17.68
C PRO A 550 -6.70 -2.26 16.28
N ARG A 551 -6.83 -3.30 15.46
CA ARG A 551 -7.41 -3.21 14.12
C ARG A 551 -8.15 -4.50 13.82
N ALA A 552 -9.21 -4.37 13.03
CA ALA A 552 -9.88 -5.51 12.45
C ALA A 552 -8.90 -6.27 11.55
N VAL A 553 -8.72 -7.56 11.83
CA VAL A 553 -7.95 -8.50 11.02
C VAL A 553 -8.88 -9.63 10.64
N LEU A 554 -9.01 -9.87 9.34
CA LEU A 554 -9.82 -10.95 8.80
C LEU A 554 -8.95 -12.03 8.17
N SER A 555 -9.31 -13.29 8.45
CA SER A 555 -8.70 -14.46 7.82
C SER A 555 -9.77 -15.32 7.13
N LEU A 556 -9.34 -16.04 6.11
CA LEU A 556 -10.17 -16.93 5.30
C LEU A 556 -9.68 -18.36 5.49
N SER A 557 -10.61 -19.30 5.63
CA SER A 557 -10.32 -20.74 5.69
C SER A 557 -9.92 -21.34 4.33
N GLN A 558 -10.35 -20.73 3.22
CA GLN A 558 -10.05 -21.18 1.86
C GLN A 558 -9.44 -20.05 1.03
N LYS A 559 -8.25 -20.29 0.48
CA LYS A 559 -7.52 -19.40 -0.43
C LYS A 559 -6.92 -20.22 -1.58
N PRO A 560 -6.83 -19.69 -2.81
CA PRO A 560 -7.28 -18.37 -3.22
C PRO A 560 -8.81 -18.32 -3.45
N LEU A 561 -9.40 -17.16 -3.20
CA LEU A 561 -10.78 -16.85 -3.60
C LEU A 561 -10.72 -15.81 -4.73
N HIS A 562 -11.12 -16.22 -5.93
CA HIS A 562 -11.03 -15.36 -7.11
C HIS A 562 -12.22 -14.40 -7.20
N GLY A 563 -11.95 -13.20 -7.73
CA GLY A 563 -12.98 -12.24 -8.12
C GLY A 563 -13.68 -12.61 -9.43
N ALA A 564 -14.55 -11.73 -9.92
CA ALA A 564 -15.22 -11.93 -11.20
C ALA A 564 -14.23 -11.93 -12.37
N SER A 565 -14.36 -12.92 -13.26
CA SER A 565 -13.76 -12.90 -14.61
C SER A 565 -14.64 -12.03 -15.49
N PHE A 566 -14.09 -11.27 -16.43
CA PHE A 566 -14.86 -10.34 -17.28
C PHE A 566 -15.07 -10.81 -18.72
N ASP A 567 -14.55 -11.99 -19.04
CA ASP A 567 -14.63 -12.60 -20.37
C ASP A 567 -15.79 -13.60 -20.41
N HIS A 568 -17.01 -13.07 -20.42
CA HIS A 568 -18.22 -13.88 -20.52
C HIS A 568 -19.36 -13.10 -21.22
N PRO A 569 -20.11 -13.74 -22.14
CA PRO A 569 -21.26 -13.09 -22.81
C PRO A 569 -22.57 -13.22 -22.00
N LYS A 570 -22.54 -13.87 -20.83
CA LYS A 570 -23.71 -14.14 -19.98
C LYS A 570 -23.45 -13.70 -18.54
N PRO A 571 -24.45 -13.21 -17.80
CA PRO A 571 -24.26 -12.82 -16.41
C PRO A 571 -23.86 -14.03 -15.56
N LEU A 572 -22.95 -13.82 -14.61
CA LEU A 572 -22.56 -14.87 -13.67
C LEU A 572 -23.57 -14.98 -12.53
N GLN A 573 -23.80 -16.20 -12.06
CA GLN A 573 -24.66 -16.46 -10.90
C GLN A 573 -23.79 -16.87 -9.73
N TYR A 574 -23.81 -16.04 -8.68
CA TYR A 574 -23.11 -16.31 -7.44
C TYR A 574 -24.07 -16.84 -6.38
N ARG A 575 -23.55 -17.77 -5.56
CA ARG A 575 -24.19 -18.23 -4.33
C ARG A 575 -23.17 -18.25 -3.20
N GLY A 576 -23.65 -18.14 -1.97
CA GLY A 576 -22.83 -18.22 -0.78
C GLY A 576 -21.98 -16.98 -0.52
N PHE A 577 -21.24 -17.03 0.59
CA PHE A 577 -20.27 -16.01 0.98
C PHE A 577 -19.12 -16.68 1.74
N PRO A 578 -17.87 -16.21 1.62
CA PRO A 578 -16.74 -16.85 2.30
C PRO A 578 -16.90 -16.85 3.82
N GLN A 579 -16.46 -17.94 4.45
CA GLN A 579 -16.34 -18.02 5.90
C GLN A 579 -15.13 -17.22 6.37
N LEU A 580 -15.38 -16.27 7.27
CA LEU A 580 -14.39 -15.32 7.77
C LEU A 580 -14.28 -15.45 9.29
N THR A 581 -13.06 -15.41 9.79
CA THR A 581 -12.77 -15.15 11.21
C THR A 581 -12.48 -13.66 11.37
N TYR A 582 -13.11 -13.02 12.36
CA TYR A 582 -12.95 -11.60 12.65
C TYR A 582 -12.24 -11.44 13.99
N GLU A 583 -11.02 -10.89 13.96
CA GLU A 583 -10.22 -10.63 15.15
C GLU A 583 -9.92 -9.12 15.27
N VAL A 584 -9.74 -8.65 16.51
CA VAL A 584 -9.30 -7.28 16.79
C VAL A 584 -7.91 -7.33 17.42
N LEU A 585 -6.88 -7.15 16.59
CA LEU A 585 -5.47 -7.36 16.96
C LEU A 585 -4.68 -6.04 16.91
N SER A 586 -3.70 -5.90 17.80
CA SER A 586 -2.78 -4.75 17.86
C SER A 586 -1.36 -5.13 17.44
N GLN A 587 -0.47 -4.14 17.32
CA GLN A 587 0.96 -4.38 17.05
C GLN A 587 1.61 -5.33 18.07
N GLN A 588 1.12 -5.38 19.31
CA GLN A 588 1.60 -6.33 20.33
C GLN A 588 1.43 -7.78 19.89
N HIS A 589 0.40 -8.10 19.10
CA HIS A 589 0.17 -9.48 18.64
C HIS A 589 1.18 -9.93 17.57
N VAL A 590 1.75 -8.99 16.81
CA VAL A 590 2.77 -9.28 15.78
C VAL A 590 4.19 -9.19 16.33
N GLU A 591 4.39 -8.56 17.49
CA GLU A 591 5.67 -8.44 18.20
C GLU A 591 5.57 -9.09 19.59
N TYR A 592 5.11 -10.34 19.63
CA TYR A 592 5.04 -11.18 20.83
C TYR A 592 5.66 -12.57 20.60
N GLY A 593 6.18 -13.18 21.67
CA GLY A 593 6.76 -14.52 21.64
C GLY A 593 7.87 -14.67 20.58
N SER A 594 7.82 -15.77 19.85
CA SER A 594 8.74 -16.11 18.76
C SER A 594 8.68 -15.14 17.59
N ARG A 595 7.54 -14.48 17.34
CA ARG A 595 7.42 -13.42 16.31
C ARG A 595 8.29 -12.21 16.65
N LEU A 596 8.30 -11.81 17.93
CA LEU A 596 9.22 -10.78 18.42
C LEU A 596 10.69 -11.23 18.31
N MET A 597 10.99 -12.47 18.70
CA MET A 597 12.34 -13.03 18.62
C MET A 597 12.91 -12.92 17.20
N VAL A 598 12.16 -13.40 16.20
CA VAL A 598 12.56 -13.31 14.78
C VAL A 598 12.69 -11.84 14.34
N ALA A 599 11.70 -11.00 14.69
CA ALA A 599 11.73 -9.59 14.33
C ALA A 599 13.01 -8.89 14.82
N GLU A 600 13.47 -9.15 16.04
CA GLU A 600 14.70 -8.56 16.58
C GLU A 600 15.96 -8.98 15.82
N PHE A 601 16.07 -10.24 15.41
CA PHE A 601 17.17 -10.72 14.57
C PHE A 601 17.16 -10.06 13.19
N MET A 602 15.98 -9.91 12.57
CA MET A 602 15.86 -9.19 11.30
C MET A 602 16.27 -7.72 11.43
N LYS A 603 15.89 -7.07 12.54
CA LYS A 603 16.29 -5.69 12.82
C LYS A 603 17.81 -5.55 12.92
N PHE A 604 18.48 -6.49 13.61
CA PHE A 604 19.94 -6.47 13.73
C PHE A 604 20.67 -6.83 12.45
N ALA A 605 20.20 -7.81 11.66
CA ALA A 605 20.77 -8.10 10.35
C ALA A 605 20.77 -6.85 9.44
N CYS A 606 19.69 -6.08 9.45
CA CYS A 606 19.58 -4.81 8.72
C CYS A 606 20.52 -3.71 9.25
N ARG A 607 20.80 -3.70 10.57
CA ARG A 607 21.82 -2.81 11.18
C ARG A 607 23.23 -3.20 10.75
N VAL A 608 23.55 -4.49 10.81
CA VAL A 608 24.82 -5.05 10.35
C VAL A 608 25.06 -4.73 8.88
N ALA A 609 24.04 -4.87 8.03
CA ALA A 609 24.12 -4.47 6.63
C ALA A 609 24.48 -2.98 6.49
N SER A 610 23.81 -2.09 7.25
CA SER A 610 24.12 -0.66 7.25
C SER A 610 25.57 -0.37 7.66
N ARG A 611 26.05 -1.01 8.75
CA ARG A 611 27.44 -0.90 9.22
C ARG A 611 28.43 -1.39 8.17
N TRP A 612 28.14 -2.51 7.52
CA TRP A 612 28.97 -3.09 6.46
C TRP A 612 29.11 -2.16 5.25
N PHE A 613 27.99 -1.60 4.77
CA PHE A 613 28.00 -0.61 3.69
C PHE A 613 28.81 0.63 4.06
N SER A 614 28.62 1.15 5.28
CA SER A 614 29.34 2.34 5.78
C SER A 614 30.84 2.09 5.86
N ALA A 615 31.27 0.96 6.45
CA ALA A 615 32.68 0.62 6.64
C ALA A 615 33.44 0.46 5.32
N ARG A 616 32.74 0.06 4.25
CA ARG A 616 33.32 -0.11 2.90
C ARG A 616 33.12 1.09 1.98
N GLY A 617 32.48 2.17 2.45
CA GLY A 617 32.16 3.33 1.62
C GLY A 617 31.22 3.02 0.45
N VAL A 618 30.43 1.94 0.54
CA VAL A 618 29.53 1.50 -0.53
C VAL A 618 28.16 2.18 -0.32
N PRO A 619 27.64 2.91 -1.31
CA PRO A 619 26.36 3.60 -1.17
C PRO A 619 25.20 2.60 -1.13
N MET A 620 24.25 2.85 -0.23
CA MET A 620 23.00 2.10 -0.16
C MET A 620 21.91 2.95 0.50
N LEU A 621 20.65 2.74 0.09
CA LEU A 621 19.50 3.39 0.72
C LEU A 621 19.28 2.89 2.14
N ARG A 622 19.23 3.82 3.08
CA ARG A 622 18.93 3.62 4.49
C ARG A 622 17.57 4.21 4.81
N ARG A 623 16.79 3.47 5.59
CA ARG A 623 15.48 3.88 6.08
C ARG A 623 15.66 4.54 7.44
N SER A 624 15.35 5.83 7.53
CA SER A 624 15.57 6.64 8.73
C SER A 624 14.26 7.20 9.27
N SER A 625 14.17 7.29 10.59
CA SER A 625 13.03 7.84 11.32
C SER A 625 13.55 8.75 12.42
N LYS A 626 13.23 10.04 12.35
CA LYS A 626 13.64 11.03 13.35
C LYS A 626 12.82 10.87 14.64
N ALA A 627 13.36 11.40 15.73
CA ALA A 627 12.64 11.46 17.00
C ALA A 627 11.34 12.30 16.88
N PRO A 628 10.28 11.95 17.63
CA PRO A 628 9.10 12.79 17.75
C PRO A 628 9.47 14.17 18.26
N ILE A 629 8.76 15.18 17.76
CA ILE A 629 8.95 16.58 18.12
C ILE A 629 7.77 16.98 19.00
N ALA A 630 8.06 17.32 20.26
CA ALA A 630 7.08 17.91 21.17
C ALA A 630 6.82 19.37 20.78
N LEU A 631 5.56 19.81 20.83
CA LEU A 631 5.18 21.20 20.53
C LEU A 631 5.07 22.06 21.79
N HIS A 632 5.13 21.44 22.97
CA HIS A 632 5.30 22.08 24.27
C HIS A 632 6.14 21.17 25.17
N ASP A 633 6.75 21.75 26.21
CA ASP A 633 7.88 21.15 26.93
C ASP A 633 7.60 19.77 27.56
N LEU A 634 6.37 19.51 28.02
CA LEU A 634 6.01 18.28 28.73
C LEU A 634 5.41 17.18 27.85
N ALA A 635 5.09 17.46 26.58
CA ALA A 635 4.27 16.56 25.75
C ALA A 635 4.93 15.18 25.54
N LEU A 636 6.26 15.14 25.46
CA LEU A 636 6.99 13.89 25.27
C LEU A 636 7.12 13.10 26.58
N GLU A 637 7.37 13.78 27.70
CA GLU A 637 7.46 13.17 29.03
C GLU A 637 6.13 12.51 29.43
N GLU A 638 5.00 13.16 29.14
CA GLU A 638 3.66 12.61 29.36
C GLU A 638 3.42 11.33 28.57
N LEU A 639 3.86 11.28 27.30
CA LEU A 639 3.75 10.07 26.49
C LEU A 639 4.67 8.97 26.99
N GLU A 640 5.89 9.31 27.37
CA GLU A 640 6.86 8.36 27.90
C GLU A 640 6.37 7.73 29.21
N ALA A 641 5.70 8.51 30.07
CA ALA A 641 5.09 8.03 31.30
C ALA A 641 3.87 7.12 31.04
N SER A 642 3.24 7.22 29.86
CA SER A 642 2.09 6.39 29.48
C SER A 642 2.45 5.03 28.88
N ARG A 643 3.75 4.71 28.78
CA ARG A 643 4.24 3.41 28.28
C ARG A 643 3.70 2.27 29.16
N ASP A 644 3.26 1.20 28.51
CA ASP A 644 3.02 -0.06 29.20
C ASP A 644 4.33 -0.77 29.54
N VAL A 645 4.22 -1.92 30.23
CA VAL A 645 5.37 -2.74 30.66
C VAL A 645 6.26 -3.22 29.51
N ASP A 646 5.72 -3.21 28.29
CA ASP A 646 6.39 -3.67 27.06
C ASP A 646 6.94 -2.51 26.21
N GLY A 647 6.77 -1.25 26.67
CA GLY A 647 7.24 -0.04 26.00
C GLY A 647 6.31 0.47 24.90
N TYR A 648 5.05 0.02 24.86
CA TYR A 648 4.05 0.52 23.93
C TYR A 648 3.25 1.68 24.52
N VAL A 649 2.87 2.62 23.64
CA VAL A 649 2.01 3.75 24.00
C VAL A 649 0.68 3.59 23.28
N ASP A 650 -0.42 3.66 24.00
CA ASP A 650 -1.75 3.69 23.39
C ASP A 650 -1.83 4.88 22.41
N GLN A 651 -2.12 4.59 21.14
CA GLN A 651 -2.24 5.62 20.13
C GLN A 651 -3.24 6.72 20.53
N TYR A 652 -4.27 6.48 21.36
CA TYR A 652 -5.18 7.54 21.80
C TYR A 652 -4.56 8.54 22.77
N ILE A 653 -3.60 8.12 23.58
CA ILE A 653 -2.85 9.00 24.48
C ILE A 653 -1.86 9.87 23.68
N SER A 654 -1.41 9.36 22.51
CA SER A 654 -0.63 10.08 21.50
C SER A 654 -1.46 10.96 20.55
N LEU A 655 -2.70 10.55 20.26
CA LEU A 655 -3.78 11.50 20.04
C LEU A 655 -3.94 12.33 21.33
N ARG A 656 -4.64 13.44 21.49
CA ARG A 656 -4.53 14.30 22.71
C ARG A 656 -3.15 14.94 23.00
N SER A 657 -2.01 14.27 22.87
CA SER A 657 -0.70 14.89 23.07
C SER A 657 -0.32 15.75 21.87
N ASP A 658 0.47 16.78 22.13
CA ASP A 658 0.98 17.73 21.13
C ASP A 658 2.35 17.26 20.62
N VAL A 659 2.40 16.01 20.15
CA VAL A 659 3.62 15.38 19.62
C VAL A 659 3.49 15.09 18.14
N TYR A 660 4.47 15.56 17.37
CA TYR A 660 4.62 15.28 15.94
C TYR A 660 5.59 14.13 15.72
N THR A 661 5.19 13.09 15.01
CA THR A 661 6.12 12.06 14.54
C THR A 661 6.50 12.35 13.09
N PRO A 662 7.77 12.69 12.80
CA PRO A 662 8.24 12.87 11.43
C PRO A 662 8.06 11.58 10.60
N PRO A 663 7.74 11.69 9.30
CA PRO A 663 7.64 10.52 8.44
C PRO A 663 9.01 9.86 8.23
N VAL A 664 8.97 8.57 7.92
CA VAL A 664 10.17 7.81 7.52
C VAL A 664 10.71 8.31 6.17
N GLU A 665 12.04 8.38 6.06
CA GLU A 665 12.77 8.83 4.87
C GLU A 665 13.74 7.75 4.37
N TYR A 666 14.03 7.78 3.07
CA TYR A 666 15.10 7.00 2.45
C TYR A 666 16.26 7.93 2.12
N THR A 667 17.43 7.69 2.70
CA THR A 667 18.62 8.52 2.52
C THR A 667 19.85 7.65 2.26
N LEU A 668 20.91 8.21 1.68
CA LEU A 668 22.19 7.50 1.52
C LEU A 668 23.05 7.57 2.78
N THR A 669 22.89 8.64 3.55
CA THR A 669 23.61 8.90 4.79
C THR A 669 23.06 8.04 5.94
N PRO A 670 23.92 7.43 6.76
CA PRO A 670 23.47 6.74 7.96
C PRO A 670 22.81 7.70 8.97
N GLY A 671 21.49 7.62 9.09
CA GLY A 671 20.70 8.36 10.09
C GLY A 671 19.97 7.43 11.05
N MET A 672 19.52 7.97 12.18
CA MET A 672 18.81 7.21 13.21
C MET A 672 17.51 6.57 12.68
N HIS A 673 17.05 5.56 13.43
CA HIS A 673 15.67 5.08 13.34
C HIS A 673 15.07 5.00 14.75
N TRP A 674 14.43 6.08 15.18
CA TRP A 674 14.00 6.29 16.56
C TRP A 674 13.13 5.16 17.12
N ASN A 675 12.00 4.80 16.47
CA ASN A 675 11.12 3.69 16.93
C ASN A 675 11.83 2.33 17.08
N MET A 676 12.99 2.14 16.44
CA MET A 676 13.71 0.87 16.41
C MET A 676 14.96 0.88 17.31
N GLY A 677 15.22 1.99 18.01
CA GLY A 677 16.42 2.19 18.81
C GLY A 677 17.71 2.12 18.00
N VAL A 678 17.69 2.53 16.72
CA VAL A 678 18.91 2.62 15.91
C VAL A 678 19.51 4.02 16.06
N PRO A 679 20.74 4.15 16.55
CA PRO A 679 21.35 5.44 16.84
C PRO A 679 21.71 6.22 15.57
N GLU A 680 21.89 7.53 15.72
CA GLU A 680 22.39 8.41 14.66
C GLU A 680 23.76 7.94 14.17
N GLY A 681 24.01 8.00 12.86
CA GLY A 681 25.27 7.53 12.27
C GLY A 681 25.38 6.02 12.03
N GLU A 682 24.48 5.19 12.57
CA GLU A 682 24.51 3.74 12.32
C GLU A 682 23.70 3.34 11.07
N GLY A 683 22.47 3.84 10.97
CA GLY A 683 21.56 3.56 9.84
C GLY A 683 20.92 2.17 9.84
N TYR A 684 19.95 1.97 8.96
CA TYR A 684 19.17 0.74 8.82
C TYR A 684 18.88 0.43 7.36
N VAL A 685 19.40 -0.69 6.84
CA VAL A 685 19.22 -1.13 5.44
C VAL A 685 18.43 -2.43 5.43
N ARG A 686 17.30 -2.47 4.71
CA ARG A 686 16.52 -3.72 4.57
C ARG A 686 17.24 -4.70 3.65
N VAL A 687 17.50 -5.91 4.17
CA VAL A 687 18.19 -6.99 3.47
C VAL A 687 17.58 -8.37 3.71
N THR A 688 16.53 -8.46 4.53
CA THR A 688 16.03 -9.71 5.10
C THR A 688 14.86 -10.33 4.34
N SER A 689 14.43 -9.73 3.23
CA SER A 689 13.27 -10.25 2.47
C SER A 689 13.37 -10.10 0.95
N PRO A 690 14.46 -10.57 0.31
CA PRO A 690 14.69 -10.40 -1.13
C PRO A 690 13.70 -11.13 -2.04
N LEU A 691 12.96 -12.14 -1.55
CA LEU A 691 11.93 -12.82 -2.36
C LEU A 691 10.67 -11.97 -2.54
N ARG A 692 10.41 -11.05 -1.58
CA ARG A 692 9.18 -10.24 -1.52
C ARG A 692 9.39 -8.73 -1.46
N ARG A 693 10.63 -8.23 -1.44
CA ARG A 693 10.97 -6.79 -1.49
C ARG A 693 12.09 -6.54 -2.50
N TYR A 694 11.80 -5.77 -3.55
CA TYR A 694 12.80 -5.45 -4.57
C TYR A 694 13.97 -4.62 -4.01
N GLY A 695 13.73 -3.76 -3.01
CA GLY A 695 14.79 -3.01 -2.33
C GLY A 695 15.84 -3.90 -1.66
N ASP A 696 15.45 -5.09 -1.20
CA ASP A 696 16.36 -6.06 -0.60
C ASP A 696 17.18 -6.78 -1.69
N LEU A 697 16.62 -7.04 -2.88
CA LEU A 697 17.37 -7.51 -4.06
C LEU A 697 18.46 -6.51 -4.45
N VAL A 698 18.13 -5.21 -4.50
CA VAL A 698 19.09 -4.14 -4.79
C VAL A 698 20.25 -4.16 -3.77
N ALA A 699 19.93 -4.30 -2.49
CA ALA A 699 20.93 -4.39 -1.44
C ALA A 699 21.84 -5.63 -1.62
N HIS A 700 21.26 -6.79 -1.93
CA HIS A 700 21.99 -8.02 -2.16
C HIS A 700 22.93 -7.90 -3.36
N TRP A 701 22.44 -7.49 -4.54
CA TRP A 701 23.29 -7.27 -5.72
C TRP A 701 24.44 -6.29 -5.43
N GLN A 702 24.17 -5.21 -4.68
CA GLN A 702 25.19 -4.23 -4.30
C GLN A 702 26.25 -4.83 -3.37
N ILE A 703 25.85 -5.63 -2.38
CA ILE A 703 26.78 -6.36 -1.49
C ILE A 703 27.66 -7.30 -2.31
N LYS A 704 27.06 -8.12 -3.18
CA LYS A 704 27.79 -9.10 -3.99
C LYS A 704 28.81 -8.45 -4.91
N HIS A 705 28.41 -7.37 -5.59
CA HIS A 705 29.30 -6.62 -6.45
C HIS A 705 30.52 -6.10 -5.68
N ALA A 706 30.29 -5.55 -4.49
CA ALA A 706 31.37 -5.04 -3.63
C ALA A 706 32.22 -6.14 -2.97
N LEU A 707 31.70 -7.37 -2.78
CA LEU A 707 32.49 -8.52 -2.35
C LEU A 707 33.42 -9.04 -3.46
N LEU A 708 33.00 -8.97 -4.72
CA LEU A 708 33.82 -9.38 -5.87
C LEU A 708 34.82 -8.32 -6.31
N ASN A 709 34.44 -7.05 -6.21
CA ASN A 709 35.14 -5.95 -6.86
C ASN A 709 35.34 -4.77 -5.89
N GLU A 710 36.21 -4.92 -4.90
CA GLU A 710 36.40 -3.92 -3.83
C GLU A 710 36.81 -2.52 -4.34
N SER A 711 37.45 -2.43 -5.51
CA SER A 711 37.90 -1.17 -6.10
C SER A 711 37.03 -0.66 -7.27
N SER A 712 35.98 -1.39 -7.65
CA SER A 712 35.12 -0.99 -8.76
C SER A 712 34.06 0.01 -8.33
N PRO A 713 33.57 0.87 -9.26
CA PRO A 713 32.40 1.70 -9.00
C PRO A 713 31.21 0.86 -8.51
N PRO A 714 30.32 1.43 -7.68
CA PRO A 714 29.15 0.73 -7.19
C PRO A 714 28.25 0.28 -8.35
N LEU A 715 27.66 -0.92 -8.23
CA LEU A 715 26.73 -1.44 -9.25
C LEU A 715 25.55 -0.50 -9.47
N PHE A 716 24.96 0.00 -8.38
CA PHE A 716 23.96 1.06 -8.39
C PHE A 716 24.58 2.36 -7.89
N SER A 717 24.60 3.39 -8.75
CA SER A 717 25.19 4.69 -8.41
C SER A 717 24.35 5.43 -7.34
N PRO A 718 24.95 6.38 -6.60
CA PRO A 718 24.21 7.26 -5.69
C PRO A 718 23.01 7.96 -6.35
N GLU A 719 23.14 8.37 -7.61
CA GLU A 719 22.09 9.04 -8.38
C GLU A 719 20.94 8.08 -8.67
N TRP A 720 21.26 6.85 -9.09
CA TRP A 720 20.27 5.80 -9.32
C TRP A 720 19.52 5.47 -8.03
N LEU A 721 20.24 5.26 -6.92
CA LEU A 721 19.66 4.96 -5.62
C LEU A 721 18.75 6.09 -5.13
N THR A 722 19.16 7.34 -5.30
CA THR A 722 18.36 8.51 -4.91
C THR A 722 17.06 8.59 -5.73
N SER A 723 17.12 8.28 -7.03
CA SER A 723 15.93 8.20 -7.88
C SER A 723 15.02 7.03 -7.46
N TYR A 724 15.60 5.85 -7.25
CA TYR A 724 14.87 4.66 -6.80
C TYR A 724 14.23 4.85 -5.42
N GLY A 725 14.88 5.56 -4.49
CA GLY A 725 14.30 5.88 -3.17
C GLY A 725 12.99 6.67 -3.26
N LYS A 726 12.84 7.53 -4.28
CA LYS A 726 11.58 8.27 -4.54
C LYS A 726 10.50 7.33 -5.08
N GLU A 727 10.86 6.45 -6.01
CA GLU A 727 9.97 5.42 -6.57
C GLU A 727 9.48 4.46 -5.48
N LEU A 728 10.41 3.93 -4.67
CA LEU A 728 10.13 3.04 -3.55
C LEU A 728 9.12 3.64 -2.57
N ARG A 729 9.29 4.92 -2.19
CA ARG A 729 8.35 5.61 -1.30
C ARG A 729 6.93 5.70 -1.89
N GLN A 730 6.81 5.87 -3.21
CA GLN A 730 5.51 5.93 -3.87
C GLN A 730 4.84 4.56 -3.87
N ILE A 731 5.56 3.51 -4.30
CA ILE A 731 5.06 2.14 -4.34
C ILE A 731 4.63 1.69 -2.94
N GLU A 732 5.46 1.89 -1.91
CA GLU A 732 5.08 1.58 -0.52
C GLU A 732 3.81 2.30 -0.07
N GLY A 733 3.68 3.57 -0.44
CA GLY A 733 2.50 4.36 -0.15
C GLY A 733 1.23 3.83 -0.82
N HIS A 734 1.32 3.32 -2.05
CA HIS A 734 0.19 2.69 -2.76
C HIS A 734 -0.18 1.36 -2.12
N THR A 735 0.79 0.47 -1.94
CA THR A 735 0.59 -0.87 -1.36
C THR A 735 0.01 -0.79 0.05
N LYS A 736 0.55 0.08 0.91
CA LYS A 736 0.04 0.28 2.28
C LYS A 736 -1.41 0.75 2.30
N ARG A 737 -1.77 1.72 1.45
CA ARG A 737 -3.16 2.23 1.36
C ARG A 737 -4.10 1.16 0.81
N ALA A 738 -3.67 0.41 -0.20
CA ALA A 738 -4.46 -0.69 -0.73
C ALA A 738 -4.73 -1.77 0.33
N ALA A 739 -3.71 -2.20 1.08
CA ALA A 739 -3.87 -3.17 2.17
C ALA A 739 -4.82 -2.67 3.28
N GLN A 740 -4.75 -1.39 3.65
CA GLN A 740 -5.66 -0.79 4.63
C GLN A 740 -7.11 -0.75 4.14
N ASP A 741 -7.31 -0.29 2.90
CA ASP A 741 -8.65 -0.23 2.30
C ASP A 741 -9.22 -1.63 2.09
N HIS A 742 -8.38 -2.61 1.73
CA HIS A 742 -8.72 -4.02 1.62
C HIS A 742 -9.26 -4.58 2.95
N GLN A 743 -8.48 -4.50 4.02
CA GLN A 743 -8.90 -4.98 5.35
C GLN A 743 -10.19 -4.31 5.80
N LYS A 744 -10.30 -2.99 5.62
CA LYS A 744 -11.51 -2.23 5.94
C LYS A 744 -12.72 -2.70 5.13
N GLN A 745 -12.57 -2.91 3.82
CA GLN A 745 -13.66 -3.35 2.96
C GLN A 745 -14.22 -4.70 3.41
N TRP A 746 -13.34 -5.67 3.69
CA TRP A 746 -13.74 -6.99 4.18
C TRP A 746 -14.38 -6.95 5.56
N ALA A 747 -13.85 -6.15 6.47
CA ALA A 747 -14.45 -5.94 7.79
C ALA A 747 -15.87 -5.34 7.67
N LEU A 748 -16.07 -4.36 6.79
CA LEU A 748 -17.39 -3.76 6.57
C LEU A 748 -18.36 -4.69 5.84
N MET A 749 -17.89 -5.53 4.91
CA MET A 749 -18.72 -6.58 4.32
C MET A 749 -19.19 -7.59 5.39
N TYR A 750 -18.29 -7.98 6.29
CA TYR A 750 -18.63 -8.86 7.42
C TYR A 750 -19.69 -8.22 8.33
N ILE A 751 -19.46 -6.99 8.79
CA ILE A 751 -20.38 -6.28 9.69
C ILE A 751 -21.74 -6.03 9.01
N LYS A 752 -21.75 -5.64 7.73
CA LYS A 752 -23.01 -5.45 6.99
C LYS A 752 -23.84 -6.74 6.99
N ARG A 753 -23.21 -7.88 6.69
CA ARG A 753 -23.88 -9.19 6.75
C ARG A 753 -24.34 -9.55 8.16
N TRP A 754 -23.55 -9.24 9.19
CA TRP A 754 -23.97 -9.43 10.59
C TRP A 754 -25.20 -8.59 10.93
N MET A 755 -25.29 -7.35 10.48
CA MET A 755 -26.47 -6.49 10.71
C MET A 755 -27.72 -7.03 9.99
N GLU A 756 -27.55 -7.59 8.79
CA GLU A 756 -28.63 -8.11 7.95
C GLU A 756 -29.18 -9.46 8.44
N ASN A 757 -28.37 -10.35 9.03
CA ASN A 757 -28.81 -11.71 9.43
C ASN A 757 -28.19 -12.26 10.74
N GLY A 758 -27.22 -11.58 11.35
CA GLY A 758 -26.51 -12.04 12.55
C GLY A 758 -27.38 -12.13 13.82
N LYS A 759 -28.49 -11.38 13.87
CA LYS A 759 -29.46 -11.40 14.99
C LYS A 759 -30.21 -12.73 15.14
N SER A 760 -30.12 -13.65 14.17
CA SER A 760 -30.75 -14.98 14.29
C SER A 760 -30.00 -15.94 15.21
N ARG A 761 -28.79 -15.59 15.68
CA ARG A 761 -28.05 -16.35 16.70
C ARG A 761 -28.49 -15.87 18.09
N SER A 762 -29.58 -16.44 18.61
CA SER A 762 -30.26 -16.03 19.86
C SER A 762 -29.39 -15.98 21.12
N ASP A 763 -28.22 -16.62 21.10
CA ASP A 763 -27.44 -16.90 22.30
C ASP A 763 -26.21 -15.98 22.48
N LEU A 764 -25.98 -15.07 21.54
CA LEU A 764 -24.82 -14.15 21.55
C LEU A 764 -25.25 -12.69 21.80
N PRO A 765 -24.62 -11.96 22.74
CA PRO A 765 -24.78 -10.51 22.84
C PRO A 765 -24.34 -9.87 21.52
N ASP A 766 -25.17 -9.00 20.94
CA ASP A 766 -24.79 -8.28 19.71
C ASP A 766 -23.65 -7.29 20.01
N PRO A 767 -22.44 -7.51 19.48
CA PRO A 767 -21.29 -6.65 19.75
C PRO A 767 -21.47 -5.23 19.19
N LEU A 768 -22.45 -5.02 18.31
CA LEU A 768 -22.74 -3.71 17.72
C LEU A 768 -23.73 -2.88 18.55
N ASN A 769 -24.37 -3.48 19.58
CA ASN A 769 -25.35 -2.77 20.40
C ASN A 769 -24.73 -1.74 21.34
N CYS A 770 -23.46 -1.88 21.74
CA CYS A 770 -22.80 -0.98 22.71
C CYS A 770 -21.45 -0.51 22.17
N LEU A 771 -21.46 0.34 21.14
CA LEU A 771 -20.24 0.91 20.57
C LEU A 771 -19.88 2.23 21.24
N VAL A 772 -18.70 2.28 21.84
CA VAL A 772 -18.05 3.52 22.31
C VAL A 772 -17.02 3.91 21.27
N GLY A 773 -17.21 5.08 20.68
CA GLY A 773 -16.32 5.68 19.70
C GLY A 773 -15.35 6.67 20.34
N ARG A 774 -14.11 6.73 19.85
CA ARG A 774 -13.09 7.71 20.23
C ARG A 774 -12.86 8.68 19.09
N ILE A 775 -12.99 9.98 19.34
CA ILE A 775 -12.70 11.01 18.34
C ILE A 775 -11.19 11.04 18.05
N THR A 776 -10.82 10.88 16.78
CA THR A 776 -9.42 10.79 16.34
C THR A 776 -9.01 11.88 15.37
N GLY A 777 -9.97 12.66 14.87
CA GLY A 777 -9.75 13.82 14.01
C GLY A 777 -10.67 14.96 14.39
N SER A 778 -10.33 16.15 13.95
CA SER A 778 -11.12 17.36 14.22
C SER A 778 -12.47 17.38 13.48
N LEU A 779 -13.29 18.34 13.89
CA LEU A 779 -14.50 18.73 13.19
C LEU A 779 -14.21 19.18 11.75
N LYS A 780 -14.83 18.50 10.80
CA LYS A 780 -14.97 18.94 9.41
C LYS A 780 -16.42 19.32 9.16
N ILE A 781 -16.65 20.57 8.79
CA ILE A 781 -17.99 21.05 8.44
C ILE A 781 -18.22 20.82 6.96
N ASP A 782 -19.14 19.91 6.64
CA ASP A 782 -19.71 19.82 5.30
C ASP A 782 -20.73 20.94 5.14
N LYS A 783 -20.26 22.09 4.66
CA LYS A 783 -21.12 23.26 4.42
C LYS A 783 -22.27 22.98 3.45
N PHE A 784 -22.14 21.95 2.61
CA PHE A 784 -23.13 21.62 1.61
C PHE A 784 -24.31 20.87 2.23
N ASN A 785 -24.05 19.79 2.97
CA ASN A 785 -25.09 19.06 3.69
C ASN A 785 -25.48 19.72 5.02
N ARG A 786 -24.75 20.75 5.45
CA ARG A 786 -24.84 21.39 6.78
C ARG A 786 -24.58 20.39 7.91
N GLU A 787 -23.73 19.40 7.64
CA GLU A 787 -23.35 18.35 8.57
C GLU A 787 -22.01 18.66 9.24
N ALA A 788 -21.90 18.31 10.52
CA ALA A 788 -20.65 18.24 11.25
C ALA A 788 -20.11 16.80 11.20
N ARG A 789 -18.84 16.63 10.80
CA ARG A 789 -18.21 15.31 10.65
C ARG A 789 -16.94 15.18 11.47
N TRP A 790 -16.81 14.08 12.20
CA TRP A 790 -15.58 13.70 12.90
C TRP A 790 -15.09 12.35 12.44
N THR A 791 -13.77 12.16 12.51
CA THR A 791 -13.20 10.82 12.40
C THR A 791 -13.30 10.16 13.77
N CYS A 792 -13.96 9.00 13.83
CA CYS A 792 -14.25 8.31 15.07
C CYS A 792 -13.79 6.85 14.96
N TYR A 793 -13.01 6.38 15.92
CA TYR A 793 -12.51 5.01 15.94
C TYR A 793 -13.27 4.17 16.98
N LEU A 794 -13.53 2.91 16.67
CA LEU A 794 -14.31 1.97 17.48
C LEU A 794 -13.41 0.82 17.96
N PRO A 795 -12.91 0.87 19.22
CA PRO A 795 -11.99 -0.15 19.75
C PRO A 795 -12.56 -1.56 19.77
N SER A 796 -13.82 -1.73 20.15
CA SER A 796 -14.46 -3.04 20.28
C SER A 796 -14.51 -3.84 18.97
N ILE A 797 -14.46 -3.16 17.82
CA ILE A 797 -14.49 -3.78 16.50
C ILE A 797 -13.24 -3.44 15.66
N GLY A 798 -12.28 -2.69 16.18
CA GLY A 798 -11.02 -2.43 15.46
C GLY A 798 -11.14 -1.56 14.20
N LEU A 799 -12.14 -0.68 14.08
CA LEU A 799 -12.43 0.07 12.85
C LEU A 799 -12.56 1.58 13.04
N GLN A 800 -12.24 2.32 11.99
CA GLN A 800 -12.46 3.76 11.91
C GLN A 800 -13.70 4.08 11.07
N GLY A 801 -14.64 4.81 11.67
CA GLY A 801 -15.83 5.38 11.05
C GLY A 801 -15.82 6.90 10.98
N THR A 802 -16.89 7.43 10.38
CA THR A 802 -17.17 8.87 10.30
C THR A 802 -18.41 9.14 11.12
N LEU A 803 -18.27 9.88 12.22
CA LEU A 803 -19.39 10.36 13.02
C LEU A 803 -20.00 11.57 12.33
N ILE A 804 -21.29 11.52 12.02
CA ILE A 804 -22.05 12.60 11.42
C ILE A 804 -23.07 13.12 12.44
N CYS A 805 -23.13 14.44 12.59
CA CYS A 805 -24.17 15.13 13.34
C CYS A 805 -24.83 16.18 12.44
N ASP A 806 -26.16 16.18 12.42
CA ASP A 806 -26.95 17.08 11.57
C ASP A 806 -27.12 18.49 12.16
N ASP A 807 -26.65 18.73 13.40
CA ASP A 807 -26.65 20.05 14.03
C ASP A 807 -25.26 20.72 13.94
N PRO A 808 -25.08 21.75 13.09
CA PRO A 808 -23.82 22.47 12.97
C PRO A 808 -23.49 23.37 14.19
N VAL A 809 -24.40 23.51 15.16
CA VAL A 809 -24.19 24.22 16.44
C VAL A 809 -23.62 23.27 17.51
N HIS A 810 -23.48 21.98 17.21
CA HIS A 810 -22.96 21.00 18.16
C HIS A 810 -21.58 21.41 18.70
N PRO A 811 -21.34 21.35 20.02
CA PRO A 811 -20.03 21.65 20.59
C PRO A 811 -18.97 20.78 19.91
N ASN A 812 -17.87 21.42 19.47
CA ASN A 812 -16.75 20.72 18.85
C ASN A 812 -16.24 19.63 19.80
N LEU A 813 -16.31 18.37 19.38
CA LEU A 813 -15.78 17.24 20.14
C LEU A 813 -14.25 17.21 20.00
N PRO A 814 -13.48 17.42 21.09
CA PRO A 814 -12.03 17.34 21.04
C PRO A 814 -11.54 15.94 20.66
N ILE A 815 -10.32 15.87 20.13
CA ILE A 815 -9.64 14.59 19.92
C ILE A 815 -9.47 13.87 21.26
N GLY A 816 -9.78 12.58 21.29
CA GLY A 816 -9.73 11.73 22.49
C GLY A 816 -11.05 11.64 23.25
N THR A 817 -12.05 12.45 22.92
CA THR A 817 -13.39 12.33 23.52
C THR A 817 -14.01 10.98 23.19
N GLU A 818 -14.54 10.31 24.21
CA GLU A 818 -15.36 9.12 24.06
C GLU A 818 -16.83 9.51 23.87
N VAL A 819 -17.50 8.84 22.93
CA VAL A 819 -18.87 9.13 22.53
C VAL A 819 -19.59 7.81 22.29
N ASP A 820 -20.77 7.65 22.87
CA ASP A 820 -21.65 6.53 22.55
C ASP A 820 -22.21 6.69 21.15
N VAL A 821 -21.97 5.68 20.31
CA VAL A 821 -22.35 5.73 18.89
C VAL A 821 -23.13 4.48 18.49
N LYS A 822 -23.86 4.61 17.39
CA LYS A 822 -24.47 3.52 16.65
C LYS A 822 -24.01 3.56 15.20
N ILE A 823 -24.01 2.40 14.55
CA ILE A 823 -23.80 2.33 13.09
C ILE A 823 -25.08 2.80 12.43
N ASP A 824 -24.99 3.88 11.65
CA ASP A 824 -26.09 4.38 10.83
C ASP A 824 -26.15 3.63 9.50
N SER A 825 -25.04 3.63 8.77
CA SER A 825 -24.96 3.00 7.45
C SER A 825 -23.54 2.55 7.10
N ILE A 826 -23.46 1.55 6.21
CA ILE A 826 -22.21 1.03 5.65
C ILE A 826 -22.22 1.26 4.14
N ARG A 827 -21.23 2.00 3.65
CA ARG A 827 -21.07 2.31 2.22
C ARG A 827 -19.88 1.54 1.66
N LEU A 828 -20.17 0.54 0.83
CA LEU A 828 -19.18 -0.34 0.19
C LEU A 828 -18.81 0.17 -1.21
N GLY A 829 -18.31 1.40 -1.31
CA GLY A 829 -17.88 2.01 -2.56
C GLY A 829 -16.42 1.68 -2.94
N ILE A 830 -15.83 2.55 -3.76
CA ILE A 830 -14.39 2.51 -4.07
C ILE A 830 -13.56 2.79 -2.81
N VAL A 831 -14.10 3.65 -1.92
CA VAL A 831 -13.56 3.88 -0.58
C VAL A 831 -14.61 3.41 0.42
N PRO A 832 -14.38 2.30 1.15
CA PRO A 832 -15.33 1.79 2.12
C PRO A 832 -15.48 2.75 3.31
N MET A 833 -16.72 3.09 3.66
CA MET A 833 -17.05 3.99 4.77
C MET A 833 -18.03 3.35 5.75
N LEU A 834 -17.74 3.55 7.04
CA LEU A 834 -18.63 3.26 8.16
C LEU A 834 -19.17 4.58 8.67
N ILE A 835 -20.47 4.80 8.56
CA ILE A 835 -21.13 6.02 9.00
C ILE A 835 -21.73 5.77 10.38
N LEU A 836 -21.44 6.67 11.30
CA LEU A 836 -21.83 6.61 12.69
C LEU A 836 -22.72 7.80 13.03
N GLN A 837 -23.66 7.56 13.93
CA GLN A 837 -24.43 8.60 14.60
C GLN A 837 -24.20 8.51 16.11
N GLN A 838 -24.25 9.65 16.77
CA GLN A 838 -24.30 9.69 18.23
C GLN A 838 -25.64 9.09 18.68
N LYS A 839 -25.60 8.29 19.74
CA LYS A 839 -26.80 7.65 20.29
C LYS A 839 -27.72 8.61 21.00
#